data_AF-A0A0D2MY88-F1
#
_entry.id   AF-A0A0D2MY88-F1
#
_cell.length_a   1.000
_cell.length_b   1.000
_cell.length_c   1.000
_cell.angle_alpha   90.00
_cell.angle_beta   90.00
_cell.angle_gamma   90.00
#
_symmetry.space_group_name_H-M   'P 1'
#
loop_
_entity.id
_entity.type
_entity.pdbx_description
1 polymer ?
#
loop_
_entity_poly.entity_id
_entity_poly.type
_entity_poly.pdbx_seq_one_letter_code
_entity_poly.pdbx_strand_id
1 'polypeptide(L)'
;MDGQKAPSRRAQPRLQRLRVALSSGLFFASCLLYYASPSLFSFTAVPSAQRPPHAAHVLAVCSQLHALPGPPAGFYEREQSDRFEKGTRPVLVRNAKIWTGNKNGTEVLRATDILIDGGIIKSIGHLGHLLDGNTKMINLEVVDAEGRWVTPGIVDVHSHMSSSSAPSLSGAMDDNSLHGNIQPWLRILDGVNTHDDAYQLSSAGGVTTSLILPGSANAIGGQAIVIKLRATSERSATAMVLEPPYTNNASFPDPNLPLRWRHIKHACGENPSDVYQGTRMDTFWDFRQGYNTAKKIKEEQDAYCARALNEDWEDLGDFPQDLKWEALVDVLRGRVKVNTHCYEAVDLDAFVRLSNEFKFPIAAFHHASEAYLVPSRIKQAYGKPPAIALFAVLGGYKRESYRASEYAPRILAEQNLTVLMKSDHPSAVNSRYLLHEAQQAYFYGLPQNLAIASVTSNSAETLGMGHRIGYIRQGYDADLVIWDSHPLALGATPVQVFVDGIPQIWEPVIVPKPQSFQNAPKVPNFDNEAKKAVEYEGLPDLSIEKGPVKVNTVFTNVNSMHVIQNGVVHQLFSLQEAAENVTVFVREGSIVCYGGQDTCATYIDNSDDNITIDLEGGSIAPGLISYGCGLGLEDIILEPSTTDGLLFDPLNKDPPRIVGGSTNLIRAVDGLQFGTRHALQAYRAGVTMGVTSPLGGSFLSGLGVFFNLGAGNKLDEGAVVQDVTAVHVSLHHSEIGKPSVSTQIAVLRRLLLQPMDGDIGEWFGQVKTGQMPLVVETHSADIIATLLILKKEVEAASQTSIRLTIAGAGEAHILARELHEANVGVMLTPARPFPHTWDQRRILPGPPLSNNSAVMELVENDVVVGLGCENMWSASARNLPFDIGWAAIESGGRLSEKQAIALGSSNVMKLLGVDVDDNEIDLVASRGGDFASFDSKVVAILSPSTKRVHLL
;
A
#
# COMPACT_ATOMS: atom_id res chain seq x y z
N MET A 1 -38.43 -20.93 80.03
CA MET A 1 -39.01 -19.62 79.68
C MET A 1 -40.12 -19.90 78.68
N ASP A 2 -41.38 -20.15 79.05
CA ASP A 2 -42.24 -19.50 80.06
C ASP A 2 -42.55 -18.03 79.71
N GLY A 3 -43.81 -17.57 79.67
CA GLY A 3 -45.08 -18.32 79.79
C GLY A 3 -46.31 -17.43 80.09
N GLN A 4 -47.50 -17.91 79.71
CA GLN A 4 -48.85 -17.58 80.24
C GLN A 4 -49.17 -16.16 80.81
N LYS A 5 -50.19 -15.45 80.27
CA LYS A 5 -51.58 -15.41 80.80
C LYS A 5 -52.52 -14.34 80.15
N ALA A 6 -53.74 -14.80 79.83
CA ALA A 6 -55.11 -14.31 80.20
C ALA A 6 -55.30 -12.95 80.96
N PRO A 7 -56.53 -12.32 81.03
CA PRO A 7 -57.85 -12.99 80.96
C PRO A 7 -59.12 -12.26 80.38
N SER A 8 -60.11 -13.11 80.06
CA SER A 8 -61.60 -12.99 80.00
C SER A 8 -62.40 -11.69 80.26
N ARG A 9 -63.49 -11.54 79.46
CA ARG A 9 -64.95 -11.38 79.81
C ARG A 9 -65.73 -11.29 78.48
N ARG A 10 -66.82 -12.00 78.14
CA ARG A 10 -68.05 -12.56 78.77
C ARG A 10 -69.28 -11.64 78.59
N ALA A 11 -70.34 -12.22 77.98
CA ALA A 11 -71.75 -11.78 77.84
C ALA A 11 -72.25 -11.34 76.43
N GLN A 12 -73.34 -12.01 76.01
CA GLN A 12 -74.30 -11.74 74.92
C GLN A 12 -75.42 -10.77 75.44
N PRO A 13 -76.57 -10.40 74.77
CA PRO A 13 -77.30 -11.19 73.74
C PRO A 13 -78.33 -10.50 72.76
N ARG A 14 -79.12 -11.37 72.08
CA ARG A 14 -80.50 -11.19 71.49
C ARG A 14 -80.62 -10.53 70.10
N LEU A 15 -81.12 -11.25 69.08
CA LEU A 15 -82.53 -11.42 68.57
C LEU A 15 -82.85 -10.43 67.42
N GLN A 16 -83.67 -10.70 66.38
CA GLN A 16 -84.66 -11.75 66.01
C GLN A 16 -84.43 -12.23 64.54
N ARG A 17 -84.75 -13.47 64.10
CA ARG A 17 -86.03 -14.01 63.52
C ARG A 17 -86.64 -13.18 62.35
N LEU A 18 -87.33 -13.71 61.32
CA LEU A 18 -88.09 -14.97 61.03
C LEU A 18 -87.78 -15.48 59.58
N ARG A 19 -87.72 -16.79 59.26
CA ARG A 19 -88.75 -17.76 58.71
C ARG A 19 -89.36 -17.38 57.34
N VAL A 20 -89.73 -18.29 56.41
CA VAL A 20 -89.96 -19.77 56.33
C VAL A 20 -89.52 -20.26 54.90
N ALA A 21 -89.51 -21.52 54.37
CA ALA A 21 -90.12 -22.84 54.60
C ALA A 21 -89.11 -23.99 54.24
N LEU A 22 -89.28 -25.32 54.45
CA LEU A 22 -90.24 -26.38 54.02
C LEU A 22 -90.20 -26.70 52.49
N SER A 23 -89.47 -27.75 52.03
CA SER A 23 -89.72 -29.23 52.11
C SER A 23 -90.77 -29.71 51.08
N SER A 24 -90.68 -30.89 50.46
CA SER A 24 -90.17 -32.20 50.93
C SER A 24 -89.65 -33.08 49.78
N GLY A 25 -88.97 -34.19 50.07
CA GLY A 25 -88.57 -35.19 49.06
C GLY A 25 -89.22 -36.56 49.28
N LEU A 26 -89.53 -37.28 48.19
CA LEU A 26 -89.94 -38.69 48.18
C LEU A 26 -89.64 -39.34 46.81
N PHE A 27 -88.61 -40.18 46.78
CA PHE A 27 -88.73 -41.59 46.35
C PHE A 27 -89.59 -41.91 45.09
N PHE A 28 -89.06 -41.72 43.88
CA PHE A 28 -89.30 -42.60 42.71
C PHE A 28 -88.41 -42.22 41.49
N ALA A 29 -87.13 -42.62 41.51
CA ALA A 29 -86.20 -42.42 40.37
C ALA A 29 -85.13 -43.54 40.21
N SER A 30 -85.24 -44.62 40.99
CA SER A 30 -84.23 -45.68 41.09
C SER A 30 -84.38 -46.73 39.98
N CYS A 31 -84.11 -46.37 38.71
CA CYS A 31 -83.85 -47.32 37.62
C CYS A 31 -83.19 -46.75 36.34
N LEU A 32 -82.90 -45.45 36.24
CA LEU A 32 -82.33 -44.83 35.01
C LEU A 32 -80.96 -44.15 35.21
N LEU A 33 -80.27 -44.45 36.31
CA LEU A 33 -78.91 -43.96 36.59
C LEU A 33 -77.90 -45.11 36.61
N TYR A 34 -77.76 -45.82 35.48
CA TYR A 34 -76.72 -46.84 35.27
C TYR A 34 -75.78 -46.57 34.07
N TYR A 35 -76.01 -45.47 33.34
CA TYR A 35 -75.17 -45.04 32.20
C TYR A 35 -74.93 -43.52 32.20
N ALA A 36 -74.43 -42.99 33.33
CA ALA A 36 -74.03 -41.58 33.46
C ALA A 36 -72.90 -41.41 34.49
N SER A 37 -71.76 -42.05 34.25
CA SER A 37 -70.57 -41.90 35.11
C SER A 37 -69.28 -41.92 34.30
N PRO A 38 -68.71 -40.73 34.05
CA PRO A 38 -67.26 -40.59 34.06
C PRO A 38 -66.80 -39.53 35.08
N SER A 39 -65.89 -39.95 35.95
CA SER A 39 -64.69 -39.20 36.29
C SER A 39 -64.80 -37.70 36.59
N LEU A 40 -65.13 -37.34 37.84
CA LEU A 40 -64.62 -36.10 38.46
C LEU A 40 -63.12 -36.23 38.81
N PHE A 41 -62.33 -36.55 37.80
CA PHE A 41 -60.90 -36.25 37.74
C PHE A 41 -60.72 -35.19 36.67
N SER A 42 -60.96 -33.93 37.04
CA SER A 42 -60.51 -32.79 36.24
C SER A 42 -59.00 -32.72 36.31
N PHE A 43 -58.33 -33.56 35.51
CA PHE A 43 -57.02 -33.20 35.00
C PHE A 43 -57.19 -31.87 34.27
N THR A 44 -56.76 -30.79 34.92
CA THR A 44 -56.30 -29.62 34.19
C THR A 44 -55.13 -30.10 33.35
N ALA A 45 -55.41 -30.49 32.11
CA ALA A 45 -54.38 -30.69 31.12
C ALA A 45 -53.69 -29.34 30.97
N VAL A 46 -52.53 -29.20 31.61
CA VAL A 46 -51.59 -28.13 31.30
C VAL A 46 -51.39 -28.20 29.80
N PRO A 47 -51.64 -27.13 29.04
CA PRO A 47 -51.32 -27.12 27.62
C PRO A 47 -49.82 -27.34 27.51
N SER A 48 -49.43 -28.55 27.12
CA SER A 48 -48.05 -28.83 26.72
C SER A 48 -47.85 -28.02 25.44
N ALA A 49 -47.31 -26.80 25.57
CA ALA A 49 -47.07 -25.89 24.46
C ALA A 49 -46.42 -26.68 23.32
N GLN A 50 -47.15 -26.88 22.24
CA GLN A 50 -46.83 -27.97 21.30
C GLN A 50 -45.66 -27.52 20.44
N ARG A 51 -44.45 -27.82 20.93
CA ARG A 51 -43.17 -27.32 20.43
C ARG A 51 -43.13 -27.34 18.89
N PRO A 52 -43.03 -26.16 18.23
CA PRO A 52 -43.15 -26.05 16.78
C PRO A 52 -42.17 -26.96 16.02
N PRO A 53 -42.49 -27.43 14.79
CA PRO A 53 -41.59 -28.29 14.01
C PRO A 53 -40.19 -27.70 13.80
N HIS A 54 -40.08 -26.38 13.70
CA HIS A 54 -38.81 -25.66 13.51
C HIS A 54 -38.10 -25.29 14.82
N ALA A 55 -38.65 -25.62 15.98
CA ALA A 55 -38.11 -25.24 17.28
C ALA A 55 -36.75 -25.88 17.62
N ALA A 56 -36.32 -26.93 16.91
CA ALA A 56 -34.95 -27.44 17.02
C ALA A 56 -33.96 -26.48 16.34
N HIS A 57 -34.28 -26.01 15.13
CA HIS A 57 -33.51 -25.02 14.40
C HIS A 57 -33.49 -23.67 15.12
N VAL A 58 -34.65 -23.21 15.62
CA VAL A 58 -34.74 -21.95 16.39
C VAL A 58 -33.84 -21.99 17.63
N LEU A 59 -33.87 -23.06 18.45
CA LEU A 59 -32.96 -23.14 19.60
C LEU A 59 -31.48 -23.15 19.20
N ALA A 60 -31.13 -23.72 18.04
CA ALA A 60 -29.75 -23.73 17.54
C ALA A 60 -29.29 -22.34 17.06
N VAL A 61 -30.14 -21.60 16.33
CA VAL A 61 -29.88 -20.19 15.97
C VAL A 61 -29.76 -19.33 17.23
N CYS A 62 -30.66 -19.54 18.21
CA CYS A 62 -30.67 -18.80 19.46
C CYS A 62 -29.46 -19.09 20.36
N SER A 63 -29.01 -20.35 20.47
CA SER A 63 -27.79 -20.68 21.21
C SER A 63 -26.53 -20.10 20.55
N GLN A 64 -26.53 -19.98 19.22
CA GLN A 64 -25.44 -19.32 18.50
C GLN A 64 -25.38 -17.79 18.69
N LEU A 65 -26.44 -17.07 19.11
CA LEU A 65 -26.48 -15.60 19.12
C LEU A 65 -25.37 -14.87 19.91
N HIS A 66 -24.67 -15.57 20.79
CA HIS A 66 -23.54 -15.06 21.57
C HIS A 66 -22.20 -15.76 21.26
N ALA A 67 -22.18 -16.67 20.28
CA ALA A 67 -20.95 -17.25 19.76
C ALA A 67 -20.11 -16.19 19.03
N LEU A 68 -18.80 -16.23 19.27
CA LEU A 68 -17.77 -15.45 18.58
C LEU A 68 -17.04 -16.32 17.55
N PRO A 69 -16.44 -15.75 16.50
CA PRO A 69 -15.73 -16.51 15.49
C PRO A 69 -14.39 -17.06 15.99
N GLY A 70 -13.98 -18.21 15.44
CA GLY A 70 -12.69 -18.83 15.73
C GLY A 70 -12.49 -20.18 15.06
N PRO A 71 -11.27 -20.75 15.13
CA PRO A 71 -10.99 -22.09 14.64
C PRO A 71 -11.80 -23.16 15.42
N PRO A 72 -12.14 -24.29 14.78
CA PRO A 72 -12.76 -25.43 15.47
C PRO A 72 -11.86 -25.99 16.58
N ALA A 73 -12.49 -26.63 17.57
CA ALA A 73 -11.78 -27.50 18.49
C ALA A 73 -11.01 -28.57 17.70
N GLY A 74 -9.74 -28.79 18.04
CA GLY A 74 -8.86 -29.70 17.29
C GLY A 74 -8.33 -29.15 15.96
N PHE A 75 -8.46 -27.85 15.63
CA PHE A 75 -7.92 -27.30 14.36
C PHE A 75 -6.43 -27.63 14.11
N TYR A 76 -5.61 -27.63 15.16
CA TYR A 76 -4.18 -27.97 15.07
C TYR A 76 -3.89 -29.48 15.04
N GLU A 77 -4.90 -30.32 15.22
CA GLU A 77 -4.84 -31.78 15.05
C GLU A 77 -5.09 -32.19 13.57
N ARG A 78 -5.28 -31.22 12.66
CA ARG A 78 -5.50 -31.48 11.24
C ARG A 78 -4.27 -32.10 10.59
N GLU A 79 -4.45 -33.26 9.98
CA GLU A 79 -3.41 -33.91 9.15
C GLU A 79 -3.26 -33.28 7.76
N GLN A 80 -4.13 -32.34 7.38
CA GLN A 80 -4.17 -31.74 6.05
C GLN A 80 -4.86 -30.37 6.11
N SER A 81 -4.51 -29.47 5.19
CA SER A 81 -5.21 -28.20 4.99
C SER A 81 -6.60 -28.45 4.40
N ASP A 82 -7.58 -27.66 4.83
CA ASP A 82 -8.90 -27.54 4.19
C ASP A 82 -8.80 -27.05 2.74
N ARG A 83 -7.66 -26.47 2.35
CA ARG A 83 -7.33 -25.98 1.02
C ARG A 83 -6.35 -26.87 0.23
N PHE A 84 -6.04 -28.07 0.72
CA PHE A 84 -5.03 -28.95 0.10
C PHE A 84 -5.42 -29.40 -1.32
N GLU A 85 -4.52 -29.18 -2.26
CA GLU A 85 -4.72 -29.61 -3.64
C GLU A 85 -4.15 -31.02 -3.88
N LYS A 86 -5.03 -31.94 -4.30
CA LYS A 86 -4.68 -33.36 -4.46
C LYS A 86 -3.65 -33.57 -5.56
N GLY A 87 -2.40 -33.81 -5.17
CA GLY A 87 -1.26 -34.03 -6.07
C GLY A 87 -0.05 -33.18 -5.71
N THR A 88 -0.24 -32.14 -4.89
CA THR A 88 0.85 -31.41 -4.23
C THR A 88 1.74 -32.40 -3.47
N ARG A 89 3.05 -32.29 -3.68
CA ARG A 89 4.06 -33.15 -3.06
C ARG A 89 4.43 -32.64 -1.67
N PRO A 90 4.89 -33.51 -0.76
CA PRO A 90 5.61 -33.06 0.41
C PRO A 90 6.94 -32.40 0.00
N VAL A 91 7.31 -31.30 0.66
CA VAL A 91 8.53 -30.53 0.40
C VAL A 91 9.32 -30.38 1.70
N LEU A 92 10.58 -30.78 1.69
CA LEU A 92 11.54 -30.51 2.76
C LEU A 92 12.40 -29.31 2.38
N VAL A 93 12.10 -28.14 2.96
CA VAL A 93 12.99 -26.97 2.91
C VAL A 93 14.10 -27.18 3.94
N ARG A 94 15.37 -27.15 3.53
CA ARG A 94 16.51 -27.47 4.40
C ARG A 94 17.34 -26.25 4.75
N ASN A 95 18.07 -26.31 5.86
CA ASN A 95 19.18 -25.40 6.16
C ASN A 95 18.79 -23.90 6.14
N ALA A 96 17.63 -23.54 6.68
CA ALA A 96 17.10 -22.18 6.67
C ALA A 96 17.52 -21.34 7.90
N LYS A 97 17.55 -20.01 7.71
CA LYS A 97 17.40 -19.00 8.79
C LYS A 97 15.91 -18.63 8.90
N ILE A 98 15.18 -19.26 9.81
CA ILE A 98 13.72 -19.17 9.88
C ILE A 98 13.31 -18.02 10.79
N TRP A 99 12.69 -16.98 10.24
CA TRP A 99 11.96 -15.97 10.99
C TRP A 99 10.55 -16.50 11.30
N THR A 100 10.27 -16.86 12.55
CA THR A 100 9.03 -17.61 12.87
C THR A 100 7.80 -16.73 13.06
N GLY A 101 7.99 -15.42 13.28
CA GLY A 101 6.96 -14.50 13.77
C GLY A 101 6.70 -14.59 15.28
N ASN A 102 7.16 -15.65 15.96
CA ASN A 102 6.96 -15.83 17.40
C ASN A 102 7.67 -14.75 18.23
N LYS A 103 7.23 -14.58 19.48
CA LYS A 103 7.80 -13.62 20.45
C LYS A 103 7.84 -12.18 19.87
N ASN A 104 6.72 -11.74 19.31
CA ASN A 104 6.59 -10.44 18.63
C ASN A 104 7.65 -10.26 17.51
N GLY A 105 7.78 -11.26 16.64
CA GLY A 105 8.79 -11.33 15.58
C GLY A 105 10.21 -11.72 16.02
N THR A 106 10.58 -11.61 17.30
CA THR A 106 12.00 -11.71 17.74
C THR A 106 12.63 -13.11 17.63
N GLU A 107 11.88 -14.16 17.30
CA GLU A 107 12.39 -15.53 17.23
C GLU A 107 12.90 -15.93 15.82
N VAL A 108 14.23 -16.08 15.73
CA VAL A 108 14.94 -16.60 14.54
C VAL A 108 15.62 -17.93 14.84
N LEU A 109 15.22 -18.99 14.14
CA LEU A 109 15.90 -20.30 14.13
C LEU A 109 16.99 -20.30 13.05
N ARG A 110 18.00 -21.17 13.16
CA ARG A 110 19.16 -21.24 12.25
C ARG A 110 19.53 -22.68 11.94
N ALA A 111 20.04 -22.94 10.73
CA ALA A 111 20.38 -24.29 10.24
C ALA A 111 19.24 -25.31 10.49
N THR A 112 18.00 -24.84 10.29
CA THR A 112 16.77 -25.57 10.63
C THR A 112 16.03 -25.94 9.36
N ASP A 113 15.46 -27.13 9.32
CA ASP A 113 14.64 -27.64 8.22
C ASP A 113 13.14 -27.45 8.52
N ILE A 114 12.32 -27.34 7.47
CA ILE A 114 10.85 -27.27 7.52
C ILE A 114 10.29 -28.35 6.59
N LEU A 115 9.44 -29.24 7.13
CA LEU A 115 8.65 -30.16 6.31
C LEU A 115 7.27 -29.56 6.06
N ILE A 116 6.94 -29.37 4.78
CA ILE A 116 5.59 -29.13 4.27
C ILE A 116 5.03 -30.47 3.79
N ASP A 117 3.80 -30.81 4.21
CA ASP A 117 3.01 -31.89 3.61
C ASP A 117 1.52 -31.65 3.90
N GLY A 118 0.63 -32.14 3.04
CA GLY A 118 -0.81 -31.87 3.16
C GLY A 118 -1.18 -30.38 3.10
N GLY A 119 -0.33 -29.53 2.52
CA GLY A 119 -0.52 -28.08 2.46
C GLY A 119 -0.36 -27.35 3.81
N ILE A 120 0.20 -28.04 4.81
CA ILE A 120 0.49 -27.51 6.14
C ILE A 120 1.97 -27.70 6.50
N ILE A 121 2.47 -26.88 7.42
CA ILE A 121 3.77 -27.07 8.05
C ILE A 121 3.65 -28.26 9.02
N LYS A 122 4.22 -29.42 8.67
CA LYS A 122 4.19 -30.63 9.49
C LYS A 122 5.18 -30.57 10.65
N SER A 123 6.41 -30.16 10.36
CA SER A 123 7.54 -30.24 11.31
C SER A 123 8.54 -29.12 11.05
N ILE A 124 9.19 -28.66 12.12
CA ILE A 124 10.29 -27.69 12.08
C ILE A 124 11.39 -28.25 13.00
N GLY A 125 12.63 -28.35 12.53
CA GLY A 125 13.73 -28.91 13.33
C GLY A 125 14.89 -29.42 12.48
N HIS A 126 15.62 -30.43 12.96
CA HIS A 126 16.63 -31.13 12.17
C HIS A 126 16.01 -32.41 11.59
N LEU A 127 15.68 -32.38 10.30
CA LEU A 127 14.80 -33.36 9.65
C LEU A 127 15.54 -34.20 8.59
N GLY A 128 16.88 -34.14 8.55
CA GLY A 128 17.71 -34.90 7.61
C GLY A 128 17.46 -36.43 7.60
N HIS A 129 16.95 -36.99 8.70
CA HIS A 129 16.55 -38.41 8.79
C HIS A 129 15.42 -38.80 7.82
N LEU A 130 14.66 -37.84 7.29
CA LEU A 130 13.65 -38.06 6.24
C LEU A 130 14.28 -38.33 4.86
N LEU A 131 15.61 -38.25 4.73
CA LEU A 131 16.36 -38.59 3.52
C LEU A 131 16.96 -40.01 3.58
N ASP A 132 17.09 -40.58 4.78
CA ASP A 132 17.69 -41.89 5.00
C ASP A 132 16.80 -43.02 4.47
N GLY A 133 17.40 -44.06 3.87
CA GLY A 133 16.69 -45.09 3.11
C GLY A 133 15.64 -45.90 3.88
N ASN A 134 15.66 -45.89 5.22
CA ASN A 134 14.70 -46.59 6.08
C ASN A 134 13.49 -45.71 6.48
N THR A 135 13.59 -44.39 6.29
CA THR A 135 12.63 -43.36 6.74
C THR A 135 12.25 -42.39 5.62
N LYS A 136 12.73 -42.63 4.39
CA LYS A 136 12.49 -41.78 3.23
C LYS A 136 11.02 -41.68 2.88
N MET A 137 10.47 -40.48 3.00
CA MET A 137 9.12 -40.16 2.56
C MET A 137 9.00 -40.28 1.03
N ILE A 138 7.95 -40.96 0.56
CA ILE A 138 7.71 -41.20 -0.87
C ILE A 138 7.33 -39.87 -1.54
N ASN A 139 7.91 -39.60 -2.71
CA ASN A 139 7.72 -38.36 -3.49
C ASN A 139 8.12 -37.06 -2.76
N LEU A 140 8.98 -37.15 -1.73
CA LEU A 140 9.54 -35.98 -1.05
C LEU A 140 10.44 -35.17 -2.00
N GLU A 141 10.05 -33.92 -2.22
CA GLU A 141 10.86 -32.91 -2.88
C GLU A 141 11.77 -32.23 -1.85
N VAL A 142 12.97 -31.81 -2.25
CA VAL A 142 13.98 -31.24 -1.33
C VAL A 142 14.49 -29.93 -1.90
N VAL A 143 14.34 -28.86 -1.13
CA VAL A 143 14.80 -27.51 -1.48
C VAL A 143 15.83 -27.10 -0.43
N ASP A 144 17.10 -26.98 -0.79
CA ASP A 144 18.10 -26.41 0.13
C ASP A 144 17.98 -24.88 0.12
N ALA A 145 17.80 -24.27 1.28
CA ALA A 145 17.83 -22.81 1.40
C ALA A 145 19.26 -22.26 1.36
N GLU A 146 20.29 -23.11 1.52
CA GLU A 146 21.72 -22.74 1.55
C GLU A 146 22.05 -21.68 2.64
N GLY A 147 21.30 -21.66 3.74
CA GLY A 147 21.41 -20.64 4.78
C GLY A 147 20.66 -19.34 4.48
N ARG A 148 19.81 -19.26 3.45
CA ARG A 148 18.92 -18.12 3.18
C ARG A 148 17.89 -17.88 4.28
N TRP A 149 17.29 -16.69 4.25
CA TRP A 149 16.20 -16.31 5.14
C TRP A 149 14.88 -16.90 4.67
N VAL A 150 14.07 -17.37 5.62
CA VAL A 150 12.71 -17.87 5.37
C VAL A 150 11.74 -17.18 6.32
N THR A 151 10.69 -16.56 5.77
CA THR A 151 9.62 -15.87 6.51
C THR A 151 8.28 -16.57 6.30
N PRO A 152 7.24 -16.30 7.12
CA PRO A 152 5.88 -16.58 6.71
C PRO A 152 5.57 -15.84 5.41
N GLY A 153 4.58 -16.33 4.66
CA GLY A 153 3.99 -15.60 3.56
C GLY A 153 3.53 -14.20 3.98
N ILE A 154 3.76 -13.21 3.12
CA ILE A 154 3.30 -11.83 3.38
C ILE A 154 1.77 -11.79 3.29
N VAL A 155 1.17 -11.02 4.20
CA VAL A 155 -0.27 -10.86 4.37
C VAL A 155 -0.61 -9.37 4.24
N ASP A 156 -1.22 -9.02 3.11
CA ASP A 156 -1.71 -7.67 2.84
C ASP A 156 -3.08 -7.45 3.49
N VAL A 157 -3.23 -6.35 4.21
CA VAL A 157 -4.45 -6.01 4.95
C VAL A 157 -5.37 -5.05 4.22
N HIS A 158 -4.94 -4.49 3.07
CA HIS A 158 -5.82 -3.68 2.24
C HIS A 158 -5.40 -3.76 0.76
N SER A 159 -6.24 -4.40 -0.06
CA SER A 159 -6.08 -4.40 -1.51
C SER A 159 -7.43 -4.33 -2.24
N HIS A 160 -7.41 -3.77 -3.44
CA HIS A 160 -8.49 -3.75 -4.43
C HIS A 160 -8.13 -4.59 -5.68
N MET A 161 -6.98 -5.28 -5.68
CA MET A 161 -6.64 -6.37 -6.60
C MET A 161 -7.84 -7.31 -6.79
N SER A 162 -7.97 -7.90 -7.97
CA SER A 162 -9.14 -8.63 -8.45
C SER A 162 -10.33 -7.72 -8.81
N SER A 163 -10.86 -6.95 -7.84
CA SER A 163 -11.99 -6.04 -8.05
C SER A 163 -11.67 -4.77 -8.86
N SER A 164 -10.37 -4.46 -9.01
CA SER A 164 -9.80 -3.47 -9.91
C SER A 164 -8.60 -4.14 -10.57
N SER A 165 -8.90 -5.01 -11.55
CA SER A 165 -7.89 -5.90 -12.14
C SER A 165 -6.80 -5.14 -12.90
N ALA A 166 -5.59 -5.71 -12.94
CA ALA A 166 -4.51 -5.28 -13.82
C ALA A 166 -4.48 -6.13 -15.11
N PRO A 167 -4.30 -5.54 -16.30
CA PRO A 167 -4.38 -4.10 -16.59
C PRO A 167 -5.79 -3.54 -16.42
N SER A 168 -5.88 -2.27 -16.02
CA SER A 168 -7.16 -1.61 -15.78
C SER A 168 -8.02 -1.56 -17.05
N LEU A 169 -9.23 -2.10 -16.94
CA LEU A 169 -10.23 -2.17 -17.98
C LEU A 169 -11.60 -1.85 -17.36
N SER A 170 -12.40 -1.01 -18.02
CA SER A 170 -13.69 -0.53 -17.48
C SER A 170 -14.75 -1.63 -17.24
N GLY A 171 -14.55 -2.83 -17.81
CA GLY A 171 -15.36 -4.02 -17.54
C GLY A 171 -14.85 -4.92 -16.41
N ALA A 172 -13.87 -4.46 -15.62
CA ALA A 172 -13.27 -5.18 -14.49
C ALA A 172 -13.03 -4.23 -13.29
N MET A 173 -13.96 -3.30 -13.08
CA MET A 173 -13.97 -2.28 -12.03
C MET A 173 -15.22 -2.45 -11.16
N ASP A 174 -15.16 -3.40 -10.23
CA ASP A 174 -16.24 -3.83 -9.35
C ASP A 174 -16.03 -3.41 -7.87
N ASP A 175 -15.08 -2.51 -7.61
CA ASP A 175 -14.64 -2.16 -6.25
C ASP A 175 -15.53 -1.14 -5.51
N ASN A 176 -16.28 -0.28 -6.20
CA ASN A 176 -17.21 0.69 -5.60
C ASN A 176 -18.60 0.63 -6.23
N SER A 177 -19.65 0.53 -5.40
CA SER A 177 -21.04 0.66 -5.84
C SER A 177 -21.57 2.06 -5.51
N LEU A 178 -21.93 2.86 -6.51
CA LEU A 178 -22.43 4.22 -6.30
C LEU A 178 -23.93 4.30 -5.91
N HIS A 179 -24.58 3.16 -5.64
CA HIS A 179 -26.02 3.08 -5.36
C HIS A 179 -26.45 3.52 -3.94
N GLY A 180 -25.53 3.92 -3.06
CA GLY A 180 -25.85 4.49 -1.75
C GLY A 180 -24.68 4.50 -0.77
N ASN A 181 -24.70 5.44 0.18
CA ASN A 181 -23.59 5.64 1.12
C ASN A 181 -23.43 4.48 2.14
N ILE A 182 -24.51 3.72 2.41
CA ILE A 182 -24.56 2.60 3.35
C ILE A 182 -25.06 1.34 2.65
N GLN A 183 -24.15 0.41 2.31
CA GLN A 183 -24.45 -0.83 1.58
C GLN A 183 -23.80 -2.09 2.21
N PRO A 184 -24.01 -2.37 3.51
CA PRO A 184 -23.40 -3.52 4.22
C PRO A 184 -23.76 -4.91 3.67
N TRP A 185 -24.74 -5.02 2.78
CA TRP A 185 -25.18 -6.26 2.15
C TRP A 185 -24.37 -6.68 0.92
N LEU A 186 -23.65 -5.75 0.29
CA LEU A 186 -22.77 -6.06 -0.83
C LEU A 186 -21.58 -6.89 -0.36
N ARG A 187 -21.02 -7.70 -1.25
CA ARG A 187 -19.89 -8.60 -0.99
C ARG A 187 -18.91 -8.48 -2.15
N ILE A 188 -17.67 -8.08 -1.87
CA ILE A 188 -16.66 -7.91 -2.93
C ILE A 188 -16.35 -9.22 -3.66
N LEU A 189 -16.60 -10.37 -3.00
CA LEU A 189 -16.50 -11.72 -3.57
C LEU A 189 -17.29 -11.87 -4.89
N ASP A 190 -18.41 -11.17 -5.01
CA ASP A 190 -19.29 -11.25 -6.18
C ASP A 190 -18.69 -10.53 -7.42
N GLY A 191 -17.59 -9.76 -7.23
CA GLY A 191 -16.79 -9.09 -8.27
C GLY A 191 -15.31 -9.51 -8.28
N VAL A 192 -14.95 -10.67 -7.70
CA VAL A 192 -13.57 -11.18 -7.72
C VAL A 192 -13.25 -11.84 -9.07
N ASN A 193 -12.55 -11.12 -9.95
CA ASN A 193 -11.93 -11.68 -11.15
C ASN A 193 -10.75 -12.62 -10.79
N THR A 194 -10.75 -13.83 -11.36
CA THR A 194 -9.66 -14.81 -11.20
C THR A 194 -8.55 -14.71 -12.26
N HIS A 195 -8.69 -13.77 -13.22
CA HIS A 195 -7.76 -13.52 -14.33
C HIS A 195 -7.14 -12.12 -14.23
N ASP A 196 -6.62 -11.77 -13.05
CA ASP A 196 -5.89 -10.53 -12.78
C ASP A 196 -4.38 -10.80 -12.84
N ASP A 197 -3.65 -10.11 -13.71
CA ASP A 197 -2.19 -10.28 -13.86
C ASP A 197 -1.44 -9.88 -12.58
N ALA A 198 -2.05 -9.05 -11.72
CA ALA A 198 -1.51 -8.67 -10.42
C ALA A 198 -1.26 -9.86 -9.48
N TYR A 199 -1.97 -11.00 -9.64
CA TYR A 199 -1.77 -12.17 -8.77
C TYR A 199 -0.35 -12.73 -8.84
N GLN A 200 0.16 -13.00 -10.05
CA GLN A 200 1.51 -13.56 -10.21
C GLN A 200 2.58 -12.56 -9.80
N LEU A 201 2.38 -11.27 -10.10
CA LEU A 201 3.28 -10.19 -9.72
C LEU A 201 3.35 -10.03 -8.20
N SER A 202 2.20 -10.02 -7.50
CA SER A 202 2.12 -9.96 -6.04
C SER A 202 2.80 -11.15 -5.36
N SER A 203 2.53 -12.36 -5.87
CA SER A 203 3.15 -13.59 -5.37
C SER A 203 4.65 -13.63 -5.59
N ALA A 204 5.16 -13.08 -6.71
CA ALA A 204 6.60 -12.89 -6.91
C ALA A 204 7.25 -11.83 -6.00
N GLY A 205 6.45 -11.06 -5.25
CA GLY A 205 6.87 -10.18 -4.16
C GLY A 205 6.81 -10.84 -2.77
N GLY A 206 6.39 -12.11 -2.69
CA GLY A 206 6.21 -12.84 -1.42
C GLY A 206 4.83 -12.69 -0.78
N VAL A 207 3.91 -11.94 -1.40
CA VAL A 207 2.51 -11.83 -0.92
C VAL A 207 1.78 -13.13 -1.19
N THR A 208 1.31 -13.79 -0.13
CA THR A 208 0.58 -15.07 -0.24
C THR A 208 -0.90 -14.92 0.03
N THR A 209 -1.30 -13.83 0.70
CA THR A 209 -2.65 -13.62 1.22
C THR A 209 -2.98 -12.14 1.20
N SER A 210 -4.19 -11.79 0.75
CA SER A 210 -4.69 -10.42 0.77
C SER A 210 -6.11 -10.37 1.33
N LEU A 211 -6.42 -9.35 2.13
CA LEU A 211 -7.80 -8.88 2.28
C LEU A 211 -8.16 -8.10 1.01
N ILE A 212 -9.10 -8.62 0.21
CA ILE A 212 -9.78 -7.86 -0.84
C ILE A 212 -11.06 -7.27 -0.26
N LEU A 213 -11.35 -6.03 -0.60
CA LEU A 213 -12.43 -5.26 -0.02
C LEU A 213 -12.95 -4.20 -1.00
N PRO A 214 -14.18 -3.69 -0.81
CA PRO A 214 -14.65 -2.53 -1.55
C PRO A 214 -13.74 -1.30 -1.34
N GLY A 215 -13.79 -0.36 -2.27
CA GLY A 215 -13.07 0.92 -2.25
C GLY A 215 -13.49 1.85 -1.11
N SER A 216 -13.57 3.15 -1.37
CA SER A 216 -13.83 4.16 -0.33
C SER A 216 -14.88 5.20 -0.70
N ALA A 217 -15.58 4.99 -1.81
CA ALA A 217 -16.68 5.86 -2.24
C ALA A 217 -17.85 5.92 -1.23
N ASN A 218 -18.05 4.86 -0.43
CA ASN A 218 -19.17 4.72 0.49
C ASN A 218 -18.70 4.69 1.95
N ALA A 219 -19.45 5.33 2.84
CA ALA A 219 -19.29 5.21 4.29
C ALA A 219 -19.33 3.74 4.76
N ILE A 220 -20.18 2.90 4.17
CA ILE A 220 -20.11 1.43 4.27
C ILE A 220 -20.22 0.82 2.87
N GLY A 221 -19.09 0.50 2.25
CA GLY A 221 -19.03 -0.06 0.89
C GLY A 221 -19.44 -1.53 0.77
N GLY A 222 -19.41 -2.29 1.88
CA GLY A 222 -19.80 -3.69 1.91
C GLY A 222 -18.75 -4.62 2.50
N GLN A 223 -19.01 -5.92 2.35
CA GLN A 223 -18.25 -7.01 2.96
C GLN A 223 -16.99 -7.33 2.15
N ALA A 224 -15.93 -7.64 2.91
CA ALA A 224 -14.60 -7.95 2.43
C ALA A 224 -14.27 -9.44 2.67
N ILE A 225 -13.28 -9.96 1.94
CA ILE A 225 -12.90 -11.38 1.93
C ILE A 225 -11.37 -11.53 1.92
N VAL A 226 -10.86 -12.55 2.60
CA VAL A 226 -9.43 -12.88 2.60
C VAL A 226 -9.19 -14.01 1.60
N ILE A 227 -8.26 -13.83 0.66
CA ILE A 227 -7.92 -14.83 -0.37
C ILE A 227 -6.44 -15.24 -0.34
N LYS A 228 -6.16 -16.41 -0.90
CA LYS A 228 -4.81 -16.90 -1.25
C LYS A 228 -4.44 -16.54 -2.68
N LEU A 229 -3.23 -16.01 -2.89
CA LEU A 229 -2.76 -15.52 -4.19
C LEU A 229 -2.17 -16.64 -5.05
N ARG A 230 -2.94 -17.70 -5.28
CA ARG A 230 -2.57 -18.81 -6.16
C ARG A 230 -3.71 -19.24 -7.06
N ALA A 231 -3.36 -19.81 -8.21
CA ALA A 231 -4.32 -20.51 -9.04
C ALA A 231 -4.92 -21.72 -8.29
N THR A 232 -6.14 -22.10 -8.67
CA THR A 232 -6.87 -23.25 -8.14
C THR A 232 -7.41 -24.10 -9.30
N SER A 233 -7.50 -25.42 -9.13
CA SER A 233 -8.10 -26.30 -10.15
C SER A 233 -9.58 -26.01 -10.42
N GLU A 234 -10.32 -25.45 -9.46
CA GLU A 234 -11.72 -25.00 -9.63
C GLU A 234 -11.84 -23.71 -10.47
N ARG A 235 -10.81 -22.83 -10.42
CA ARG A 235 -10.75 -21.53 -11.11
C ARG A 235 -11.84 -20.53 -10.71
N SER A 236 -12.49 -20.73 -9.56
CA SER A 236 -13.50 -19.84 -9.00
C SER A 236 -12.91 -18.87 -7.97
N ALA A 237 -13.56 -17.72 -7.80
CA ALA A 237 -13.28 -16.79 -6.71
C ALA A 237 -13.40 -17.46 -5.32
N THR A 238 -14.46 -18.25 -5.13
CA THR A 238 -14.74 -18.98 -3.89
C THR A 238 -13.60 -19.92 -3.49
N ALA A 239 -12.97 -20.61 -4.45
CA ALA A 239 -11.82 -21.49 -4.20
C ALA A 239 -10.56 -20.73 -3.76
N MET A 240 -10.46 -19.42 -4.03
CA MET A 240 -9.36 -18.58 -3.54
C MET A 240 -9.57 -18.11 -2.09
N VAL A 241 -10.81 -18.11 -1.58
CA VAL A 241 -11.14 -17.61 -0.22
C VAL A 241 -10.50 -18.49 0.86
N LEU A 242 -9.79 -17.87 1.80
CA LEU A 242 -9.01 -18.55 2.84
C LEU A 242 -9.92 -19.29 3.84
N GLU A 243 -10.92 -18.59 4.39
CA GLU A 243 -11.98 -19.20 5.19
C GLU A 243 -13.33 -18.63 4.74
N PRO A 244 -14.14 -19.35 3.95
CA PRO A 244 -15.43 -18.86 3.51
C PRO A 244 -16.39 -18.75 4.71
N PRO A 245 -17.12 -17.62 4.89
CA PRO A 245 -17.98 -17.40 6.05
C PRO A 245 -19.28 -18.23 6.03
N TYR A 246 -19.59 -18.84 4.89
CA TYR A 246 -20.74 -19.72 4.68
C TYR A 246 -20.28 -20.98 3.93
N THR A 247 -20.95 -22.10 4.15
CA THR A 247 -20.70 -23.34 3.39
C THR A 247 -21.33 -23.25 1.99
N ASN A 248 -20.55 -23.46 0.93
CA ASN A 248 -20.95 -23.28 -0.48
C ASN A 248 -22.28 -23.95 -0.90
N ASN A 249 -22.72 -24.99 -0.19
CA ASN A 249 -23.91 -25.79 -0.50
C ASN A 249 -25.14 -25.49 0.39
N ALA A 250 -25.13 -24.43 1.20
CA ALA A 250 -26.26 -24.06 2.08
C ALA A 250 -26.55 -22.55 2.08
N SER A 251 -27.83 -22.20 2.12
CA SER A 251 -28.30 -20.79 2.14
C SER A 251 -28.15 -20.10 3.50
N PHE A 252 -27.76 -20.83 4.55
CA PHE A 252 -27.62 -20.36 5.93
C PHE A 252 -26.36 -20.98 6.56
N PRO A 253 -25.75 -20.34 7.58
CA PRO A 253 -24.72 -20.98 8.40
C PRO A 253 -25.28 -22.26 9.04
N ASP A 254 -24.49 -23.34 9.07
CA ASP A 254 -24.82 -24.50 9.89
C ASP A 254 -24.65 -24.14 11.38
N PRO A 255 -25.73 -24.14 12.20
CA PRO A 255 -25.65 -23.72 13.58
C PRO A 255 -24.89 -24.72 14.49
N ASN A 256 -24.41 -25.84 13.94
CA ASN A 256 -23.54 -26.80 14.60
C ASN A 256 -22.04 -26.56 14.30
N LEU A 257 -21.70 -25.69 13.35
CA LEU A 257 -20.31 -25.34 13.02
C LEU A 257 -19.86 -24.05 13.72
N PRO A 258 -18.55 -23.90 14.02
CA PRO A 258 -17.98 -22.65 14.52
C PRO A 258 -18.12 -21.52 13.50
N LEU A 259 -18.44 -20.33 13.99
CA LEU A 259 -18.48 -19.13 13.15
C LEU A 259 -17.08 -18.77 12.64
N ARG A 260 -17.00 -18.34 11.37
CA ARG A 260 -15.77 -17.81 10.75
C ARG A 260 -15.79 -16.28 10.78
N TRP A 261 -14.61 -15.66 10.71
CA TRP A 261 -14.52 -14.20 10.66
C TRP A 261 -15.09 -13.66 9.35
N ARG A 262 -15.99 -12.69 9.46
CA ARG A 262 -16.40 -11.81 8.35
C ARG A 262 -15.58 -10.53 8.41
N HIS A 263 -15.48 -9.81 7.29
CA HIS A 263 -14.78 -8.52 7.21
C HIS A 263 -15.70 -7.50 6.53
N ILE A 264 -15.58 -6.21 6.87
CA ILE A 264 -16.40 -5.15 6.28
C ILE A 264 -15.60 -3.86 6.14
N LYS A 265 -15.74 -3.18 4.99
CA LYS A 265 -15.12 -1.88 4.73
C LYS A 265 -16.02 -0.75 5.22
N HIS A 266 -15.42 0.25 5.86
CA HIS A 266 -16.03 1.54 6.15
C HIS A 266 -15.12 2.68 5.65
N ALA A 267 -15.66 3.88 5.46
CA ALA A 267 -14.88 5.07 5.10
C ALA A 267 -15.39 6.34 5.82
N CYS A 268 -14.44 7.20 6.18
CA CYS A 268 -14.63 8.56 6.67
C CYS A 268 -14.11 9.58 5.64
N GLY A 269 -14.07 10.86 6.01
CA GLY A 269 -13.25 11.85 5.32
C GLY A 269 -13.82 12.39 4.00
N GLU A 270 -12.91 12.70 3.09
CA GLU A 270 -13.19 13.31 1.78
C GLU A 270 -13.98 12.35 0.88
N ASN A 271 -13.49 11.13 0.67
CA ASN A 271 -14.03 10.24 -0.37
C ASN A 271 -15.57 10.02 -0.32
N PRO A 272 -16.20 9.70 0.83
CA PRO A 272 -17.66 9.61 0.91
C PRO A 272 -18.37 10.95 0.78
N SER A 273 -17.75 12.03 1.27
CA SER A 273 -18.29 13.39 1.20
C SER A 273 -18.36 13.88 -0.25
N ASP A 274 -17.31 13.65 -1.04
CA ASP A 274 -17.19 14.10 -2.42
C ASP A 274 -18.11 13.30 -3.36
N VAL A 275 -18.11 11.96 -3.22
CA VAL A 275 -18.95 11.07 -4.05
C VAL A 275 -20.43 11.30 -3.82
N TYR A 276 -20.86 11.49 -2.57
CA TYR A 276 -22.27 11.70 -2.22
C TYR A 276 -22.67 13.18 -2.05
N GLN A 277 -21.78 14.12 -2.39
CA GLN A 277 -22.00 15.58 -2.34
C GLN A 277 -22.49 16.06 -0.96
N GLY A 278 -21.98 15.44 0.11
CA GLY A 278 -22.33 15.69 1.50
C GLY A 278 -21.16 16.18 2.32
N THR A 279 -21.25 16.04 3.64
CA THR A 279 -20.17 16.37 4.58
C THR A 279 -19.85 15.19 5.49
N ARG A 280 -18.78 15.35 6.29
CA ARG A 280 -18.49 14.47 7.43
C ARG A 280 -19.66 14.33 8.40
N MET A 281 -20.51 15.35 8.57
CA MET A 281 -21.68 15.26 9.46
C MET A 281 -22.72 14.30 8.90
N ASP A 282 -22.97 14.35 7.60
CA ASP A 282 -23.92 13.48 6.89
C ASP A 282 -23.40 12.03 6.87
N THR A 283 -22.12 11.85 6.54
CA THR A 283 -21.42 10.55 6.64
C THR A 283 -21.55 9.94 8.05
N PHE A 284 -21.34 10.72 9.11
CA PHE A 284 -21.53 10.26 10.49
C PHE A 284 -22.98 10.22 10.97
N TRP A 285 -23.95 10.71 10.19
CA TRP A 285 -25.38 10.48 10.41
C TRP A 285 -25.85 9.19 9.74
N ASP A 286 -25.41 8.94 8.50
CA ASP A 286 -25.66 7.71 7.75
C ASP A 286 -25.13 6.48 8.49
N PHE A 287 -23.91 6.56 9.04
CA PHE A 287 -23.38 5.55 9.97
C PHE A 287 -24.34 5.29 11.14
N ARG A 288 -24.88 6.34 11.78
CA ARG A 288 -25.84 6.20 12.89
C ARG A 288 -27.15 5.57 12.44
N GLN A 289 -27.66 5.89 11.25
CA GLN A 289 -28.89 5.26 10.74
C GLN A 289 -28.70 3.77 10.46
N GLY A 290 -27.59 3.38 9.82
CA GLY A 290 -27.25 1.98 9.57
C GLY A 290 -27.10 1.18 10.87
N TYR A 291 -26.28 1.67 11.80
CA TYR A 291 -26.05 0.99 13.08
C TYR A 291 -27.27 1.00 14.02
N ASN A 292 -28.11 2.04 14.01
CA ASN A 292 -29.38 2.07 14.75
C ASN A 292 -30.41 1.07 14.18
N THR A 293 -30.43 0.89 12.85
CA THR A 293 -31.30 -0.12 12.21
C THR A 293 -30.84 -1.53 12.56
N ALA A 294 -29.54 -1.81 12.45
CA ALA A 294 -28.96 -3.09 12.88
C ALA A 294 -29.14 -3.36 14.39
N LYS A 295 -29.04 -2.31 15.22
CA LYS A 295 -29.26 -2.43 16.67
C LYS A 295 -30.69 -2.88 16.99
N LYS A 296 -31.72 -2.31 16.37
CA LYS A 296 -33.12 -2.73 16.57
C LYS A 296 -33.33 -4.19 16.23
N ILE A 297 -32.84 -4.62 15.06
CA ILE A 297 -32.91 -6.03 14.62
C ILE A 297 -32.18 -6.93 15.63
N LYS A 298 -31.01 -6.52 16.14
CA LYS A 298 -30.30 -7.27 17.19
C LYS A 298 -31.11 -7.36 18.49
N GLU A 299 -31.74 -6.29 18.93
CA GLU A 299 -32.58 -6.25 20.14
C GLU A 299 -33.86 -7.09 19.98
N GLU A 300 -34.47 -7.08 18.80
CA GLU A 300 -35.60 -7.95 18.43
C GLU A 300 -35.21 -9.44 18.42
N GLN A 301 -34.05 -9.79 17.85
CA GLN A 301 -33.49 -11.14 17.90
C GLN A 301 -33.20 -11.63 19.32
N ASP A 302 -32.58 -10.78 20.14
CA ASP A 302 -32.24 -11.13 21.52
C ASP A 302 -33.53 -11.34 22.35
N ALA A 303 -34.57 -10.53 22.13
CA ALA A 303 -35.88 -10.70 22.75
C ALA A 303 -36.61 -11.97 22.26
N TYR A 304 -36.62 -12.23 20.96
CA TYR A 304 -37.18 -13.45 20.36
C TYR A 304 -36.54 -14.71 20.95
N CYS A 305 -35.20 -14.74 21.00
CA CYS A 305 -34.46 -15.87 21.52
C CYS A 305 -34.57 -16.03 23.03
N ALA A 306 -34.74 -14.93 23.79
CA ALA A 306 -35.08 -15.01 25.21
C ALA A 306 -36.42 -15.72 25.46
N ARG A 307 -37.42 -15.57 24.58
CA ARG A 307 -38.68 -16.33 24.64
C ARG A 307 -38.45 -17.81 24.27
N ALA A 308 -37.86 -18.04 23.09
CA ALA A 308 -37.61 -19.39 22.58
C ALA A 308 -36.81 -20.28 23.54
N LEU A 309 -35.75 -19.75 24.16
CA LEU A 309 -34.89 -20.46 25.12
C LEU A 309 -35.59 -20.78 26.46
N ASN A 310 -36.70 -20.09 26.77
CA ASN A 310 -37.57 -20.41 27.91
C ASN A 310 -38.74 -21.34 27.53
N GLU A 311 -38.74 -21.91 26.32
CA GLU A 311 -39.81 -22.70 25.72
C GLU A 311 -41.17 -21.96 25.60
N ASP A 312 -41.12 -20.62 25.55
CA ASP A 312 -42.27 -19.78 25.22
C ASP A 312 -42.43 -19.68 23.70
N TRP A 313 -43.33 -20.52 23.17
CA TRP A 313 -43.63 -20.65 21.74
C TRP A 313 -44.95 -19.98 21.32
N GLU A 314 -45.72 -19.41 22.24
CA GLU A 314 -47.04 -18.81 21.97
C GLU A 314 -46.88 -17.46 21.26
N ASP A 315 -47.49 -17.28 20.07
CA ASP A 315 -47.32 -16.08 19.23
C ASP A 315 -45.85 -15.61 19.08
N LEU A 316 -44.91 -16.57 18.98
CA LEU A 316 -43.47 -16.27 18.87
C LEU A 316 -43.10 -15.71 17.49
N GLY A 317 -43.73 -16.22 16.42
CA GLY A 317 -43.48 -15.80 15.03
C GLY A 317 -42.16 -16.30 14.43
N ASP A 318 -41.78 -15.69 13.31
CA ASP A 318 -40.50 -15.93 12.64
C ASP A 318 -39.35 -15.17 13.30
N PHE A 319 -38.13 -15.70 13.19
CA PHE A 319 -36.92 -15.08 13.74
C PHE A 319 -36.63 -13.71 13.08
N PRO A 320 -36.49 -12.61 13.85
CA PRO A 320 -36.26 -11.27 13.29
C PRO A 320 -34.95 -11.18 12.48
N GLN A 321 -35.05 -10.96 11.18
CA GLN A 321 -33.90 -10.85 10.30
C GLN A 321 -34.20 -9.97 9.07
N ASP A 322 -33.19 -9.22 8.64
CA ASP A 322 -33.13 -8.59 7.33
C ASP A 322 -31.74 -8.85 6.73
N LEU A 323 -31.71 -9.49 5.56
CA LEU A 323 -30.48 -9.77 4.81
C LEU A 323 -29.70 -8.49 4.46
N LYS A 324 -30.35 -7.33 4.43
CA LYS A 324 -29.65 -6.05 4.24
C LYS A 324 -28.74 -5.69 5.42
N TRP A 325 -29.13 -6.06 6.63
CA TRP A 325 -28.48 -5.58 7.85
C TRP A 325 -27.73 -6.68 8.62
N GLU A 326 -27.75 -7.94 8.15
CA GLU A 326 -27.08 -9.10 8.79
C GLU A 326 -25.63 -8.80 9.21
N ALA A 327 -24.86 -8.13 8.35
CA ALA A 327 -23.45 -7.88 8.59
C ALA A 327 -23.24 -6.84 9.70
N LEU A 328 -24.09 -5.82 9.81
CA LEU A 328 -24.02 -4.86 10.91
C LEU A 328 -24.57 -5.44 12.21
N VAL A 329 -25.56 -6.33 12.16
CA VAL A 329 -25.98 -7.11 13.33
C VAL A 329 -24.81 -7.96 13.85
N ASP A 330 -24.06 -8.60 12.96
CA ASP A 330 -22.85 -9.35 13.32
C ASP A 330 -21.70 -8.45 13.82
N VAL A 331 -21.54 -7.23 13.30
CA VAL A 331 -20.60 -6.22 13.86
C VAL A 331 -20.97 -5.92 15.31
N LEU A 332 -22.25 -5.67 15.59
CA LEU A 332 -22.77 -5.43 16.96
C LEU A 332 -22.75 -6.67 17.86
N ARG A 333 -22.50 -7.86 17.30
CA ARG A 333 -22.22 -9.12 18.03
C ARG A 333 -20.71 -9.43 18.10
N GLY A 334 -19.84 -8.57 17.58
CA GLY A 334 -18.37 -8.72 17.64
C GLY A 334 -17.78 -9.76 16.68
N ARG A 335 -18.52 -10.15 15.62
CA ARG A 335 -18.16 -11.24 14.68
C ARG A 335 -17.50 -10.78 13.39
N VAL A 336 -17.42 -9.47 13.17
CA VAL A 336 -16.92 -8.88 11.93
C VAL A 336 -15.72 -7.99 12.22
N LYS A 337 -14.67 -8.12 11.41
CA LYS A 337 -13.53 -7.21 11.40
C LYS A 337 -13.93 -5.94 10.64
N VAL A 338 -14.17 -4.84 11.36
CA VAL A 338 -14.41 -3.52 10.77
C VAL A 338 -13.08 -2.89 10.40
N ASN A 339 -12.85 -2.70 9.10
CA ASN A 339 -11.66 -2.07 8.54
C ASN A 339 -12.07 -0.73 7.93
N THR A 340 -11.51 0.39 8.43
CA THR A 340 -12.07 1.72 8.13
C THR A 340 -11.05 2.70 7.55
N HIS A 341 -11.35 3.24 6.37
CA HIS A 341 -10.57 4.24 5.64
C HIS A 341 -10.81 5.63 6.24
N CYS A 342 -9.92 6.13 7.09
CA CYS A 342 -10.08 7.43 7.77
C CYS A 342 -8.69 8.03 8.00
N TYR A 343 -8.44 9.27 7.58
CA TYR A 343 -7.09 9.88 7.60
C TYR A 343 -6.85 10.80 8.80
N GLU A 344 -7.69 11.84 8.95
CA GLU A 344 -7.49 12.92 9.91
C GLU A 344 -8.00 12.58 11.33
N ALA A 345 -7.44 13.24 12.33
CA ALA A 345 -7.79 13.14 13.75
C ALA A 345 -9.29 13.38 14.01
N VAL A 346 -9.95 14.23 13.20
CA VAL A 346 -11.39 14.49 13.28
C VAL A 346 -12.23 13.26 12.92
N ASP A 347 -11.81 12.52 11.88
CA ASP A 347 -12.47 11.28 11.45
C ASP A 347 -12.15 10.13 12.41
N LEU A 348 -10.90 10.03 12.86
CA LEU A 348 -10.46 9.05 13.85
C LEU A 348 -11.23 9.22 15.18
N ASP A 349 -11.41 10.45 15.68
CA ASP A 349 -12.28 10.73 16.85
C ASP A 349 -13.74 10.34 16.60
N ALA A 350 -14.32 10.80 15.47
CA ALA A 350 -15.73 10.58 15.19
C ALA A 350 -16.05 9.08 15.06
N PHE A 351 -15.14 8.29 14.49
CA PHE A 351 -15.27 6.84 14.38
C PHE A 351 -15.01 6.11 15.72
N VAL A 352 -14.06 6.58 16.53
CA VAL A 352 -13.90 6.14 17.95
C VAL A 352 -15.17 6.42 18.76
N ARG A 353 -15.85 7.55 18.54
CA ARG A 353 -17.16 7.84 19.14
C ARG A 353 -18.23 6.88 18.64
N LEU A 354 -18.35 6.64 17.33
CA LEU A 354 -19.32 5.71 16.74
C LEU A 354 -19.15 4.28 17.30
N SER A 355 -17.92 3.77 17.34
CA SER A 355 -17.55 2.48 17.96
C SER A 355 -17.99 2.41 19.44
N ASN A 356 -17.84 3.50 20.19
CA ASN A 356 -18.31 3.59 21.58
C ASN A 356 -19.81 3.83 21.75
N GLU A 357 -20.48 4.42 20.77
CA GLU A 357 -21.93 4.69 20.78
C GLU A 357 -22.70 3.38 20.59
N PHE A 358 -22.24 2.53 19.66
CA PHE A 358 -22.87 1.26 19.31
C PHE A 358 -22.18 0.00 19.87
N LYS A 359 -21.04 0.14 20.55
CA LYS A 359 -20.31 -0.96 21.23
C LYS A 359 -19.81 -2.05 20.28
N PHE A 360 -19.14 -1.66 19.21
CA PHE A 360 -18.47 -2.60 18.29
C PHE A 360 -16.95 -2.34 18.20
N PRO A 361 -16.11 -3.39 18.06
CA PRO A 361 -14.67 -3.25 17.92
C PRO A 361 -14.26 -2.82 16.50
N ILE A 362 -13.22 -2.01 16.42
CA ILE A 362 -12.53 -1.67 15.18
C ILE A 362 -11.36 -2.65 15.02
N ALA A 363 -11.19 -3.24 13.84
CA ALA A 363 -10.02 -4.11 13.56
C ALA A 363 -8.81 -3.26 13.20
N ALA A 364 -8.94 -2.41 12.18
CA ALA A 364 -7.90 -1.46 11.79
C ALA A 364 -8.47 -0.13 11.28
N PHE A 365 -7.73 0.95 11.57
CA PHE A 365 -7.79 2.19 10.80
C PHE A 365 -6.82 2.10 9.63
N HIS A 366 -7.29 2.35 8.42
CA HIS A 366 -6.50 2.31 7.19
C HIS A 366 -6.16 3.74 6.75
N HIS A 367 -5.00 3.90 6.10
CA HIS A 367 -4.36 5.16 5.67
C HIS A 367 -3.98 6.06 6.84
N ALA A 368 -4.94 6.46 7.68
CA ALA A 368 -4.75 6.90 9.06
C ALA A 368 -3.63 7.91 9.30
N SER A 369 -3.45 8.86 8.38
CA SER A 369 -2.28 9.72 8.31
C SER A 369 -2.01 10.50 9.59
N GLU A 370 -3.02 10.91 10.35
CA GLU A 370 -2.85 11.66 11.62
C GLU A 370 -2.89 10.77 12.88
N ALA A 371 -2.93 9.44 12.74
CA ALA A 371 -3.07 8.53 13.89
C ALA A 371 -1.97 8.70 14.96
N TYR A 372 -0.76 9.08 14.55
CA TYR A 372 0.38 9.31 15.44
C TYR A 372 0.24 10.59 16.28
N LEU A 373 -0.64 11.52 15.90
CA LEU A 373 -0.99 12.72 16.68
C LEU A 373 -2.05 12.42 17.75
N VAL A 374 -2.91 11.41 17.53
CA VAL A 374 -4.03 11.05 18.44
C VAL A 374 -3.98 9.61 19.02
N PRO A 375 -2.81 9.04 19.39
CA PRO A 375 -2.70 7.66 19.86
C PRO A 375 -3.50 7.42 21.15
N SER A 376 -3.56 8.42 22.04
CA SER A 376 -4.36 8.38 23.27
C SER A 376 -5.87 8.35 23.01
N ARG A 377 -6.34 8.80 21.85
CA ARG A 377 -7.75 8.74 21.45
C ARG A 377 -8.08 7.42 20.76
N ILE A 378 -7.20 6.93 19.90
CA ILE A 378 -7.29 5.60 19.26
C ILE A 378 -7.40 4.49 20.31
N LYS A 379 -6.61 4.57 21.39
CA LYS A 379 -6.67 3.66 22.55
C LYS A 379 -8.02 3.66 23.30
N GLN A 380 -8.92 4.60 23.01
CA GLN A 380 -10.27 4.69 23.59
C GLN A 380 -11.36 4.09 22.69
N ALA A 381 -11.02 3.48 21.55
CA ALA A 381 -11.94 2.66 20.77
C ALA A 381 -12.59 1.56 21.63
N TYR A 382 -13.79 1.10 21.27
CA TYR A 382 -14.46 0.07 22.06
C TYR A 382 -13.77 -1.30 21.92
N GLY A 383 -13.44 -1.93 23.04
CA GLY A 383 -12.78 -3.23 23.07
C GLY A 383 -11.26 -3.11 23.20
N LYS A 384 -10.52 -3.59 22.18
CA LYS A 384 -9.06 -3.43 22.09
C LYS A 384 -8.73 -2.21 21.22
N PRO A 385 -7.58 -1.53 21.43
CA PRO A 385 -7.09 -0.55 20.46
C PRO A 385 -6.95 -1.19 19.07
N PRO A 386 -7.43 -0.54 18.00
CA PRO A 386 -7.29 -1.05 16.64
C PRO A 386 -5.84 -0.98 16.16
N ALA A 387 -5.53 -1.79 15.16
CA ALA A 387 -4.29 -1.65 14.41
C ALA A 387 -4.35 -0.44 13.46
N ILE A 388 -3.19 0.04 13.03
CA ILE A 388 -3.05 1.18 12.12
C ILE A 388 -2.32 0.71 10.86
N ALA A 389 -3.03 0.68 9.73
CA ALA A 389 -2.52 0.26 8.42
C ALA A 389 -2.12 1.47 7.57
N LEU A 390 -0.84 1.79 7.64
CA LEU A 390 -0.23 2.96 6.99
C LEU A 390 0.45 2.59 5.66
N PHE A 391 0.83 3.62 4.91
CA PHE A 391 2.01 3.57 4.05
C PHE A 391 3.24 3.99 4.86
N ALA A 392 4.44 3.59 4.44
CA ALA A 392 5.69 4.03 5.03
C ALA A 392 6.11 5.43 4.59
N VAL A 393 5.80 5.80 3.34
CA VAL A 393 6.23 7.08 2.73
C VAL A 393 5.16 7.83 1.95
N LEU A 394 4.15 7.13 1.41
CA LEU A 394 3.14 7.75 0.56
C LEU A 394 2.12 8.55 1.39
N GLY A 395 1.94 9.82 1.04
CA GLY A 395 1.07 10.78 1.73
C GLY A 395 1.05 12.11 0.99
N GLY A 396 0.31 13.10 1.50
CA GLY A 396 0.24 14.44 0.91
C GLY A 396 -0.34 14.53 -0.51
N TYR A 397 -0.96 13.48 -1.03
CA TYR A 397 -1.66 13.48 -2.32
C TYR A 397 -3.10 14.04 -2.21
N LYS A 398 -3.67 14.02 -1.00
CA LYS A 398 -4.94 14.67 -0.61
C LYS A 398 -4.76 15.65 0.55
N ARG A 399 -5.70 16.59 0.70
CA ARG A 399 -5.77 17.51 1.85
C ARG A 399 -5.89 16.74 3.16
N GLU A 400 -6.75 15.72 3.25
CA GLU A 400 -6.85 14.85 4.44
C GLU A 400 -5.58 14.01 4.74
N SER A 401 -4.67 13.89 3.77
CA SER A 401 -3.40 13.14 3.91
C SER A 401 -2.17 14.04 4.12
N TYR A 402 -2.33 15.36 4.16
CA TYR A 402 -1.23 16.32 4.10
C TYR A 402 -0.28 16.25 5.30
N ARG A 403 -0.81 15.92 6.49
CA ARG A 403 -0.07 15.74 7.74
C ARG A 403 0.52 14.32 7.92
N ALA A 404 0.54 13.51 6.87
CA ALA A 404 1.27 12.25 6.86
C ALA A 404 2.77 12.46 7.13
N SER A 405 3.39 11.49 7.80
CA SER A 405 4.82 11.48 8.11
C SER A 405 5.37 10.05 8.14
N GLU A 406 6.52 9.88 7.50
CA GLU A 406 7.36 8.67 7.52
C GLU A 406 7.74 8.15 8.92
N TYR A 407 7.70 9.01 9.95
CA TYR A 407 7.98 8.61 11.33
C TYR A 407 6.73 8.07 12.06
N ALA A 408 5.54 8.19 11.48
CA ALA A 408 4.28 7.73 12.09
C ALA A 408 4.30 6.22 12.47
N PRO A 409 4.82 5.29 11.65
CA PRO A 409 4.99 3.88 12.03
C PRO A 409 5.79 3.71 13.34
N ARG A 410 6.90 4.44 13.48
CA ARG A 410 7.73 4.41 14.69
C ARG A 410 7.00 4.97 15.90
N ILE A 411 6.44 6.18 15.77
CA ILE A 411 5.75 6.89 16.86
C ILE A 411 4.58 6.07 17.40
N LEU A 412 3.81 5.41 16.53
CA LEU A 412 2.71 4.52 16.91
C LEU A 412 3.19 3.26 17.63
N ALA A 413 4.31 2.66 17.19
CA ALA A 413 4.91 1.50 17.84
C ALA A 413 5.46 1.83 19.24
N GLU A 414 6.13 2.97 19.42
CA GLU A 414 6.54 3.50 20.73
C GLU A 414 5.32 3.74 21.63
N GLN A 415 4.20 4.16 21.05
CA GLN A 415 2.91 4.28 21.72
C GLN A 415 2.18 2.95 21.98
N ASN A 416 2.78 1.79 21.68
CA ASN A 416 2.19 0.46 21.87
C ASN A 416 0.87 0.27 21.08
N LEU A 417 0.77 0.85 19.88
CA LEU A 417 -0.27 0.55 18.90
C LEU A 417 0.29 -0.42 17.83
N THR A 418 -0.54 -1.36 17.38
CA THR A 418 -0.16 -2.32 16.34
C THR A 418 -0.07 -1.61 14.99
N VAL A 419 1.13 -1.56 14.42
CA VAL A 419 1.36 -0.99 13.09
C VAL A 419 1.39 -2.09 12.03
N LEU A 420 0.76 -1.81 10.89
CA LEU A 420 0.66 -2.64 9.69
C LEU A 420 1.08 -1.80 8.47
N MET A 421 1.70 -2.43 7.48
CA MET A 421 1.86 -1.83 6.14
C MET A 421 0.82 -2.47 5.19
N LYS A 422 0.40 -1.74 4.17
CA LYS A 422 -0.61 -2.18 3.18
C LYS A 422 -0.22 -1.76 1.75
N SER A 423 -0.71 -2.48 0.74
CA SER A 423 -0.48 -2.09 -0.65
C SER A 423 -1.47 -1.03 -1.14
N ASP A 424 -2.76 -1.15 -0.78
CA ASP A 424 -3.84 -0.34 -1.37
C ASP A 424 -3.92 -0.51 -2.91
N HIS A 425 -3.41 -1.65 -3.41
CA HIS A 425 -3.22 -1.96 -4.82
C HIS A 425 -4.55 -2.06 -5.60
N PRO A 426 -4.63 -1.63 -6.87
CA PRO A 426 -3.56 -1.05 -7.70
C PRO A 426 -3.31 0.45 -7.48
N SER A 427 -4.16 1.12 -6.69
CA SER A 427 -4.36 2.57 -6.73
C SER A 427 -3.36 3.42 -5.93
N ALA A 428 -2.25 2.85 -5.44
CA ALA A 428 -1.23 3.59 -4.70
C ALA A 428 0.14 2.89 -4.63
N VAL A 429 0.23 1.66 -4.10
CA VAL A 429 1.49 0.90 -4.07
C VAL A 429 1.32 -0.44 -4.79
N ASN A 430 2.31 -0.79 -5.61
CA ASN A 430 2.40 -2.10 -6.23
C ASN A 430 2.56 -3.18 -5.14
N SER A 431 1.61 -4.10 -5.00
CA SER A 431 1.59 -5.15 -3.97
C SER A 431 2.82 -6.06 -4.01
N ARG A 432 3.46 -6.24 -5.17
CA ARG A 432 4.76 -6.93 -5.30
C ARG A 432 5.86 -6.30 -4.43
N TYR A 433 5.76 -5.00 -4.15
CA TYR A 433 6.73 -4.26 -3.35
C TYR A 433 6.20 -3.93 -1.94
N LEU A 434 5.20 -4.66 -1.43
CA LEU A 434 4.70 -4.47 -0.05
C LEU A 434 5.77 -4.69 1.03
N LEU A 435 6.80 -5.52 0.77
CA LEU A 435 7.95 -5.61 1.68
C LEU A 435 8.82 -4.34 1.67
N HIS A 436 8.79 -3.55 0.58
CA HIS A 436 9.51 -2.27 0.51
C HIS A 436 8.90 -1.22 1.44
N GLU A 437 7.58 -1.20 1.63
CA GLU A 437 6.95 -0.37 2.66
C GLU A 437 7.51 -0.73 4.05
N ALA A 438 7.62 -2.03 4.39
CA ALA A 438 8.23 -2.47 5.64
C ALA A 438 9.74 -2.13 5.74
N GLN A 439 10.47 -2.17 4.62
CA GLN A 439 11.87 -1.72 4.53
C GLN A 439 12.00 -0.20 4.80
N GLN A 440 11.16 0.62 4.18
CA GLN A 440 11.16 2.08 4.36
C GLN A 440 10.71 2.45 5.78
N ALA A 441 9.70 1.77 6.35
CA ALA A 441 9.33 1.97 7.74
C ALA A 441 10.48 1.61 8.69
N TYR A 442 11.27 0.57 8.39
CA TYR A 442 12.49 0.25 9.13
C TYR A 442 13.57 1.34 8.99
N PHE A 443 13.78 1.87 7.77
CA PHE A 443 14.69 3.00 7.51
C PHE A 443 14.33 4.24 8.35
N TYR A 444 13.06 4.61 8.42
CA TYR A 444 12.56 5.71 9.27
C TYR A 444 12.34 5.31 10.75
N GLY A 445 12.87 4.16 11.19
CA GLY A 445 13.06 3.82 12.59
C GLY A 445 12.00 2.95 13.27
N LEU A 446 11.06 2.34 12.52
CA LEU A 446 10.23 1.26 13.06
C LEU A 446 11.13 0.06 13.45
N PRO A 447 11.06 -0.53 14.65
CA PRO A 447 11.94 -1.63 15.04
C PRO A 447 11.91 -2.83 14.07
N GLN A 448 13.09 -3.40 13.78
CA GLN A 448 13.31 -4.52 12.83
C GLN A 448 12.26 -5.64 12.94
N ASN A 449 11.93 -6.05 14.18
CA ASN A 449 10.99 -7.13 14.42
C ASN A 449 9.53 -6.74 14.15
N LEU A 450 9.19 -5.46 14.35
CA LEU A 450 7.87 -4.91 14.05
C LEU A 450 7.69 -4.65 12.56
N ALA A 451 8.74 -4.25 11.84
CA ALA A 451 8.72 -4.08 10.39
C ALA A 451 8.40 -5.39 9.65
N ILE A 452 9.03 -6.52 10.00
CA ILE A 452 8.65 -7.81 9.39
C ILE A 452 7.26 -8.27 9.87
N ALA A 453 6.91 -8.02 11.14
CA ALA A 453 5.60 -8.39 11.69
C ALA A 453 4.42 -7.60 11.08
N SER A 454 4.63 -6.34 10.68
CA SER A 454 3.62 -5.44 10.10
C SER A 454 3.12 -5.85 8.72
N VAL A 455 3.78 -6.83 8.09
CA VAL A 455 3.39 -7.49 6.83
C VAL A 455 3.21 -9.01 6.96
N THR A 456 3.28 -9.57 8.18
CA THR A 456 3.13 -11.02 8.43
C THR A 456 2.22 -11.30 9.64
N SER A 457 2.78 -11.44 10.85
CA SER A 457 2.05 -11.87 12.05
C SER A 457 0.99 -10.86 12.50
N ASN A 458 1.31 -9.57 12.49
CA ASN A 458 0.39 -8.54 12.98
C ASN A 458 -0.79 -8.39 12.02
N SER A 459 -0.53 -8.52 10.71
CA SER A 459 -1.56 -8.55 9.66
C SER A 459 -2.51 -9.74 9.88
N ALA A 460 -1.97 -10.94 10.04
CA ALA A 460 -2.75 -12.16 10.28
C ALA A 460 -3.63 -12.06 11.55
N GLU A 461 -3.07 -11.62 12.68
CA GLU A 461 -3.81 -11.43 13.94
C GLU A 461 -4.92 -10.36 13.80
N THR A 462 -4.62 -9.24 13.13
CA THR A 462 -5.60 -8.16 12.88
C THR A 462 -6.77 -8.67 12.05
N LEU A 463 -6.51 -9.40 10.96
CA LEU A 463 -7.54 -10.04 10.14
C LEU A 463 -8.28 -11.19 10.86
N GLY A 464 -7.77 -11.68 12.01
CA GLY A 464 -8.36 -12.83 12.72
C GLY A 464 -7.96 -14.19 12.14
N MET A 465 -6.89 -14.23 11.35
CA MET A 465 -6.36 -15.42 10.68
C MET A 465 -5.03 -15.91 11.30
N GLY A 466 -4.59 -15.31 12.41
CA GLY A 466 -3.38 -15.66 13.16
C GLY A 466 -3.36 -17.09 13.72
N HIS A 467 -4.47 -17.84 13.64
CA HIS A 467 -4.52 -19.28 13.91
C HIS A 467 -3.98 -20.18 12.79
N ARG A 468 -3.80 -19.65 11.57
CA ARG A 468 -3.40 -20.45 10.40
C ARG A 468 -2.31 -19.84 9.51
N ILE A 469 -2.14 -18.51 9.52
CA ILE A 469 -1.16 -17.80 8.68
C ILE A 469 -0.34 -16.77 9.50
N GLY A 470 0.67 -16.16 8.87
CA GLY A 470 1.50 -15.10 9.47
C GLY A 470 2.57 -15.60 10.45
N TYR A 471 2.71 -16.92 10.64
CA TYR A 471 3.70 -17.56 11.51
C TYR A 471 4.23 -18.84 10.87
N ILE A 472 5.49 -19.18 11.13
CA ILE A 472 6.05 -20.52 10.81
C ILE A 472 5.93 -21.37 12.08
N ARG A 473 4.89 -22.20 12.12
CA ARG A 473 4.51 -23.07 13.25
C ARG A 473 3.97 -24.41 12.73
N GLN A 474 4.13 -25.49 13.49
CA GLN A 474 3.48 -26.76 13.18
C GLN A 474 1.95 -26.61 13.14
N GLY A 475 1.30 -27.24 12.15
CA GLY A 475 -0.15 -27.21 11.95
C GLY A 475 -0.69 -25.95 11.24
N TYR A 476 0.16 -24.97 10.92
CA TYR A 476 -0.20 -23.77 10.15
C TYR A 476 -0.20 -24.07 8.65
N ASP A 477 -0.85 -23.22 7.86
CA ASP A 477 -0.83 -23.31 6.40
C ASP A 477 0.61 -23.15 5.89
N ALA A 478 0.95 -23.87 4.83
CA ALA A 478 2.31 -23.90 4.27
C ALA A 478 2.58 -22.69 3.35
N ASP A 479 2.51 -21.49 3.93
CA ASP A 479 2.83 -20.23 3.27
C ASP A 479 4.20 -19.72 3.72
N LEU A 480 5.20 -19.88 2.87
CA LEU A 480 6.60 -19.52 3.15
C LEU A 480 7.18 -18.68 2.02
N VAL A 481 8.05 -17.74 2.36
CA VAL A 481 8.93 -17.08 1.38
C VAL A 481 10.38 -17.37 1.72
N ILE A 482 11.14 -17.86 0.75
CA ILE A 482 12.61 -17.99 0.80
C ILE A 482 13.20 -16.76 0.13
N TRP A 483 14.08 -16.02 0.81
CA TRP A 483 14.64 -14.74 0.33
C TRP A 483 16.11 -14.88 -0.05
N ASP A 484 16.55 -14.17 -1.09
CA ASP A 484 17.96 -14.16 -1.49
C ASP A 484 18.86 -13.38 -0.50
N SER A 485 18.31 -12.38 0.17
CA SER A 485 18.94 -11.56 1.22
C SER A 485 18.12 -11.55 2.52
N HIS A 486 18.51 -10.72 3.50
CA HIS A 486 17.64 -10.37 4.63
C HIS A 486 16.39 -9.62 4.11
N PRO A 487 15.17 -9.91 4.61
CA PRO A 487 13.94 -9.29 4.10
C PRO A 487 13.90 -7.76 4.15
N LEU A 488 14.60 -7.13 5.11
CA LEU A 488 14.65 -5.67 5.24
C LEU A 488 15.82 -5.01 4.48
N ALA A 489 16.59 -5.76 3.69
CA ALA A 489 17.61 -5.19 2.80
C ALA A 489 16.96 -4.57 1.55
N LEU A 490 17.52 -3.47 1.04
CA LEU A 490 17.08 -2.85 -0.21
C LEU A 490 17.15 -3.88 -1.34
N GLY A 491 16.07 -4.00 -2.12
CA GLY A 491 15.98 -4.93 -3.23
C GLY A 491 15.87 -6.41 -2.85
N ALA A 492 15.53 -6.78 -1.59
CA ALA A 492 15.35 -8.18 -1.20
C ALA A 492 14.33 -8.93 -2.09
N THR A 493 14.72 -10.09 -2.63
CA THR A 493 13.96 -10.79 -3.69
C THR A 493 13.57 -12.21 -3.26
N PRO A 494 12.33 -12.68 -3.50
CA PRO A 494 11.98 -14.07 -3.29
C PRO A 494 12.69 -15.03 -4.24
N VAL A 495 13.33 -16.06 -3.69
CA VAL A 495 13.85 -17.23 -4.43
C VAL A 495 12.76 -18.28 -4.63
N GLN A 496 11.83 -18.41 -3.68
CA GLN A 496 10.65 -19.24 -3.83
C GLN A 496 9.54 -18.75 -2.90
N VAL A 497 8.29 -18.88 -3.33
CA VAL A 497 7.09 -18.54 -2.57
C VAL A 497 6.16 -19.74 -2.59
N PHE A 498 5.82 -20.28 -1.43
CA PHE A 498 4.84 -21.34 -1.27
C PHE A 498 3.51 -20.76 -0.80
N VAL A 499 2.40 -21.27 -1.35
CA VAL A 499 1.02 -20.92 -0.95
C VAL A 499 0.22 -22.22 -0.85
N ASP A 500 -0.41 -22.49 0.29
CA ASP A 500 -0.98 -23.83 0.62
C ASP A 500 0.04 -24.99 0.34
N GLY A 501 1.35 -24.73 0.45
CA GLY A 501 2.43 -25.67 0.15
C GLY A 501 2.82 -25.83 -1.34
N ILE A 502 2.19 -25.08 -2.25
CA ILE A 502 2.43 -25.13 -3.70
C ILE A 502 3.43 -24.01 -4.08
N PRO A 503 4.52 -24.29 -4.80
CA PRO A 503 5.45 -23.26 -5.27
C PRO A 503 4.81 -22.37 -6.34
N GLN A 504 4.99 -21.06 -6.23
CA GLN A 504 4.44 -20.03 -7.14
C GLN A 504 5.48 -19.48 -8.12
N ILE A 505 6.77 -19.73 -7.91
CA ILE A 505 7.85 -19.31 -8.83
C ILE A 505 8.48 -20.56 -9.45
N TRP A 506 8.32 -20.76 -10.76
CA TRP A 506 8.79 -21.98 -11.42
C TRP A 506 10.27 -21.96 -11.77
N GLU A 507 10.77 -20.83 -12.29
CA GLU A 507 12.17 -20.64 -12.71
C GLU A 507 12.71 -19.34 -12.08
N PRO A 508 13.11 -19.37 -10.78
CA PRO A 508 13.49 -18.15 -10.06
C PRO A 508 14.85 -17.60 -10.50
N VAL A 509 14.86 -16.36 -10.96
CA VAL A 509 16.09 -15.59 -11.20
C VAL A 509 16.62 -15.07 -9.86
N ILE A 510 17.82 -15.54 -9.48
CA ILE A 510 18.50 -15.12 -8.26
C ILE A 510 19.67 -14.20 -8.62
N VAL A 511 19.64 -12.96 -8.13
CA VAL A 511 20.76 -12.01 -8.29
C VAL A 511 21.78 -12.23 -7.16
N PRO A 512 23.07 -12.47 -7.45
CA PRO A 512 24.08 -12.62 -6.40
C PRO A 512 24.28 -11.31 -5.62
N LYS A 513 23.96 -11.32 -4.32
CA LYS A 513 24.09 -10.16 -3.42
C LYS A 513 25.25 -10.35 -2.42
N PRO A 514 25.99 -9.28 -2.05
CA PRO A 514 27.10 -9.37 -1.10
C PRO A 514 26.70 -9.92 0.28
N GLN A 515 27.65 -10.53 1.00
CA GLN A 515 27.39 -11.16 2.30
C GLN A 515 26.87 -10.18 3.38
N SER A 516 27.08 -8.87 3.23
CA SER A 516 26.47 -7.83 4.08
C SER A 516 24.94 -7.89 4.06
N PHE A 517 24.34 -8.10 2.88
CA PHE A 517 22.89 -8.23 2.66
C PHE A 517 22.27 -9.45 3.36
N GLN A 518 23.07 -10.38 3.91
CA GLN A 518 22.56 -11.49 4.72
C GLN A 518 22.21 -11.10 6.16
N ASN A 519 22.37 -9.83 6.53
CA ASN A 519 21.99 -9.24 7.81
C ASN A 519 20.96 -8.13 7.58
N ALA A 520 20.29 -7.66 8.64
CA ALA A 520 19.55 -6.40 8.54
C ALA A 520 20.52 -5.26 8.19
N PRO A 521 20.16 -4.34 7.29
CA PRO A 521 20.99 -3.18 7.02
C PRO A 521 21.05 -2.30 8.28
N LYS A 522 22.11 -1.49 8.42
CA LYS A 522 22.04 -0.35 9.34
C LYS A 522 21.03 0.65 8.77
N VAL A 523 20.48 1.50 9.62
CA VAL A 523 19.58 2.60 9.22
C VAL A 523 19.95 3.86 9.99
N PRO A 524 19.70 5.07 9.47
CA PRO A 524 20.08 6.30 10.14
C PRO A 524 19.27 6.58 11.41
N ASN A 525 19.79 7.48 12.26
CA ASN A 525 19.01 8.04 13.36
C ASN A 525 18.10 9.18 12.84
N PHE A 526 16.83 9.13 13.24
CA PHE A 526 15.79 10.13 12.96
C PHE A 526 15.02 10.56 14.23
N ASP A 527 15.64 10.49 15.41
CA ASP A 527 14.99 10.78 16.70
C ASP A 527 14.47 12.23 16.77
N ASN A 528 15.23 13.17 16.19
CA ASN A 528 14.91 14.60 16.18
C ASN A 528 13.76 14.90 15.21
N GLU A 529 13.77 14.26 14.04
CA GLU A 529 12.76 14.41 12.99
C GLU A 529 11.44 13.77 13.40
N ALA A 530 11.47 12.59 14.02
CA ALA A 530 10.30 11.96 14.63
C ALA A 530 9.69 12.83 15.75
N LYS A 531 10.53 13.45 16.60
CA LYS A 531 10.06 14.43 17.59
C LYS A 531 9.43 15.66 16.92
N LYS A 532 10.10 16.26 15.94
CA LYS A 532 9.59 17.41 15.16
C LYS A 532 8.25 17.09 14.48
N ALA A 533 8.08 15.88 13.94
CA ALA A 533 6.83 15.46 13.33
C ALA A 533 5.64 15.48 14.32
N VAL A 534 5.86 15.15 15.61
CA VAL A 534 4.81 15.32 16.63
C VAL A 534 4.67 16.79 17.05
N GLU A 535 5.79 17.48 17.28
CA GLU A 535 5.84 18.86 17.79
C GLU A 535 5.19 19.90 16.85
N TYR A 536 5.26 19.65 15.54
CA TYR A 536 4.66 20.48 14.49
C TYR A 536 3.44 19.83 13.80
N GLU A 537 2.81 18.83 14.44
CA GLU A 537 1.60 18.15 13.93
C GLU A 537 1.73 17.65 12.47
N GLY A 538 2.89 17.11 12.11
CA GLY A 538 3.21 16.63 10.76
C GLY A 538 3.72 17.68 9.79
N LEU A 539 3.67 18.97 10.13
CA LEU A 539 4.14 20.08 9.30
C LEU A 539 5.36 20.79 9.93
N PRO A 540 6.48 20.07 10.18
CA PRO A 540 7.72 20.73 10.60
C PRO A 540 8.20 21.65 9.49
N ASP A 541 8.94 22.69 9.86
CA ASP A 541 9.62 23.53 8.89
C ASP A 541 10.63 22.67 8.10
N LEU A 542 10.43 22.59 6.79
CA LEU A 542 11.29 21.90 5.83
C LEU A 542 12.11 22.88 4.99
N SER A 543 11.93 24.20 5.18
CA SER A 543 12.67 25.21 4.44
C SER A 543 14.16 25.11 4.76
N ILE A 544 14.98 25.44 3.77
CA ILE A 544 16.43 25.50 3.94
C ILE A 544 16.75 26.70 4.83
N GLU A 545 17.40 26.48 5.96
CA GLU A 545 17.93 27.57 6.77
C GLU A 545 18.89 28.40 5.90
N LYS A 546 18.48 29.64 5.56
CA LYS A 546 19.28 30.60 4.79
C LYS A 546 20.39 31.19 5.66
N GLY A 547 21.29 30.31 6.14
CA GLY A 547 22.44 30.61 6.98
C GLY A 547 23.46 31.53 6.30
N PRO A 548 24.50 31.95 7.04
CA PRO A 548 25.50 32.90 6.53
C PRO A 548 26.19 32.38 5.26
N VAL A 549 26.15 33.21 4.20
CA VAL A 549 26.45 32.88 2.79
C VAL A 549 27.93 32.47 2.53
N LYS A 550 28.76 32.35 3.57
CA LYS A 550 30.23 32.17 3.45
C LYS A 550 30.82 31.19 4.47
N VAL A 551 30.06 30.20 4.93
CA VAL A 551 30.59 29.13 5.78
C VAL A 551 31.47 28.18 4.95
N ASN A 552 32.77 28.21 5.23
CA ASN A 552 33.71 27.17 4.83
C ASN A 552 33.26 25.83 5.45
N THR A 553 33.15 24.76 4.66
CA THR A 553 32.76 23.44 5.16
C THR A 553 33.85 22.39 4.88
N VAL A 554 34.18 21.61 5.91
CA VAL A 554 35.17 20.52 5.85
C VAL A 554 34.42 19.20 6.07
N PHE A 555 34.33 18.36 5.03
CA PHE A 555 33.80 17.00 5.15
C PHE A 555 34.94 16.02 5.44
N THR A 556 34.82 15.20 6.47
CA THR A 556 35.83 14.19 6.86
C THR A 556 35.27 12.78 6.75
N ASN A 557 36.17 11.80 6.59
CA ASN A 557 35.83 10.37 6.45
C ASN A 557 34.89 10.11 5.25
N VAL A 558 35.22 10.73 4.11
CA VAL A 558 34.51 10.52 2.85
C VAL A 558 35.02 9.24 2.19
N ASN A 559 34.14 8.27 1.95
CA ASN A 559 34.52 6.97 1.35
C ASN A 559 34.62 7.02 -0.17
N SER A 560 33.71 7.75 -0.83
CA SER A 560 33.55 7.80 -2.27
C SER A 560 33.17 9.22 -2.71
N MET A 561 33.68 9.65 -3.87
CA MET A 561 33.29 10.95 -4.45
C MET A 561 33.07 10.87 -5.96
N HIS A 562 31.90 11.35 -6.39
CA HIS A 562 31.45 11.39 -7.77
C HIS A 562 31.07 12.82 -8.17
N VAL A 563 31.39 13.20 -9.40
CA VAL A 563 31.04 14.50 -10.01
C VAL A 563 30.57 14.27 -11.46
N ILE A 564 29.92 15.26 -12.06
CA ILE A 564 29.67 15.27 -13.51
C ILE A 564 30.78 16.12 -14.17
N GLN A 565 31.33 15.65 -15.28
CA GLN A 565 32.28 16.39 -16.10
C GLN A 565 32.05 16.05 -17.59
N ASN A 566 31.96 17.06 -18.44
CA ASN A 566 31.55 16.96 -19.83
C ASN A 566 30.19 16.23 -19.99
N GLY A 567 29.25 16.44 -19.06
CA GLY A 567 27.95 15.76 -19.04
C GLY A 567 28.00 14.24 -18.77
N VAL A 568 29.08 13.72 -18.17
CA VAL A 568 29.25 12.30 -17.80
C VAL A 568 29.61 12.18 -16.32
N VAL A 569 29.10 11.16 -15.61
CA VAL A 569 29.49 10.90 -14.21
C VAL A 569 30.89 10.28 -14.14
N HIS A 570 31.78 10.95 -13.40
CA HIS A 570 33.13 10.50 -13.08
C HIS A 570 33.28 10.23 -11.57
N GLN A 571 33.85 9.06 -11.24
CA GLN A 571 34.36 8.75 -9.91
C GLN A 571 35.74 9.41 -9.76
N LEU A 572 35.94 10.21 -8.71
CA LEU A 572 37.22 10.87 -8.41
C LEU A 572 38.09 10.03 -7.47
N PHE A 573 37.46 9.34 -6.51
CA PHE A 573 38.10 8.33 -5.67
C PHE A 573 37.06 7.39 -5.04
N SER A 574 37.53 6.23 -4.57
CA SER A 574 36.84 5.36 -3.62
C SER A 574 37.88 4.74 -2.67
N LEU A 575 37.55 4.53 -1.39
CA LEU A 575 38.46 3.91 -0.40
C LEU A 575 38.73 2.42 -0.63
N GLN A 576 38.21 1.80 -1.70
CA GLN A 576 38.78 0.53 -2.20
C GLN A 576 40.15 0.75 -2.88
N GLU A 577 40.49 1.98 -3.26
CA GLU A 577 41.72 2.36 -3.98
C GLU A 577 42.62 3.32 -3.18
N ALA A 578 42.08 4.05 -2.21
CA ALA A 578 42.79 5.04 -1.39
C ALA A 578 43.03 4.55 0.07
N ALA A 579 44.19 4.91 0.62
CA ALA A 579 44.75 4.28 1.84
C ALA A 579 44.57 5.09 3.15
N GLU A 580 43.98 6.28 3.09
CA GLU A 580 43.85 7.22 4.21
C GLU A 580 42.46 7.88 4.20
N ASN A 581 41.98 8.34 5.36
CA ASN A 581 40.68 9.01 5.49
C ASN A 581 40.64 10.29 4.65
N VAL A 582 39.82 10.31 3.59
CA VAL A 582 39.74 11.48 2.71
C VAL A 582 38.96 12.61 3.36
N THR A 583 39.52 13.81 3.25
CA THR A 583 38.91 15.09 3.61
C THR A 583 38.56 15.85 2.33
N VAL A 584 37.39 16.48 2.29
CA VAL A 584 36.92 17.33 1.18
C VAL A 584 36.60 18.73 1.72
N PHE A 585 37.23 19.75 1.14
CA PHE A 585 37.07 21.14 1.55
C PHE A 585 36.22 21.93 0.55
N VAL A 586 35.22 22.64 1.05
CA VAL A 586 34.17 23.31 0.26
C VAL A 586 34.04 24.77 0.69
N ARG A 587 33.97 25.68 -0.28
CA ARG A 587 33.83 27.12 -0.08
C ARG A 587 32.89 27.69 -1.14
N GLU A 588 31.92 28.50 -0.72
CA GLU A 588 30.89 29.08 -1.61
C GLU A 588 30.21 28.00 -2.49
N GLY A 589 29.91 26.84 -1.90
CA GLY A 589 29.26 25.69 -2.57
C GLY A 589 30.18 24.82 -3.45
N SER A 590 31.32 25.33 -3.91
CA SER A 590 32.27 24.60 -4.74
C SER A 590 33.32 23.83 -3.94
N ILE A 591 33.74 22.66 -4.45
CA ILE A 591 34.91 21.93 -3.93
C ILE A 591 36.19 22.73 -4.25
N VAL A 592 37.00 22.99 -3.23
CA VAL A 592 38.30 23.68 -3.34
C VAL A 592 39.46 22.68 -3.30
N CYS A 593 39.33 21.63 -2.50
CA CYS A 593 40.36 20.61 -2.30
C CYS A 593 39.75 19.28 -1.88
N TYR A 594 40.39 18.17 -2.25
CA TYR A 594 40.16 16.86 -1.63
C TYR A 594 41.49 16.09 -1.53
N GLY A 595 41.62 15.22 -0.53
CA GLY A 595 42.81 14.39 -0.33
C GLY A 595 42.95 13.89 1.12
N GLY A 596 44.15 13.45 1.49
CA GLY A 596 44.48 13.18 2.89
C GLY A 596 44.42 14.47 3.72
N GLN A 597 44.36 14.35 5.06
CA GLN A 597 44.13 15.50 5.96
C GLN A 597 45.13 16.65 5.75
N ASP A 598 46.41 16.34 5.49
CA ASP A 598 47.46 17.33 5.20
C ASP A 598 47.30 18.01 3.82
N THR A 599 46.61 17.40 2.86
CA THR A 599 46.46 17.94 1.49
C THR A 599 45.64 19.22 1.45
N CYS A 600 44.59 19.32 2.27
CA CYS A 600 43.72 20.50 2.32
C CYS A 600 44.06 21.49 3.44
N ALA A 601 45.04 21.18 4.30
CA ALA A 601 45.49 22.04 5.40
C ALA A 601 46.06 23.40 4.95
N THR A 602 46.39 23.56 3.66
CA THR A 602 46.83 24.84 3.06
C THR A 602 45.68 25.73 2.58
N TYR A 603 44.44 25.21 2.52
CA TYR A 603 43.24 25.93 2.10
C TYR A 603 42.26 26.22 3.26
N ILE A 604 42.36 25.41 4.32
CA ILE A 604 41.60 25.53 5.56
C ILE A 604 42.34 26.51 6.48
N ASP A 605 41.91 27.77 6.50
CA ASP A 605 42.39 28.76 7.47
C ASP A 605 41.97 28.36 8.90
N ASN A 606 42.82 28.60 9.91
CA ASN A 606 42.52 28.30 11.32
C ASN A 606 41.57 29.34 11.96
N SER A 607 40.44 29.67 11.33
CA SER A 607 39.38 30.49 11.93
C SER A 607 38.25 29.63 12.50
N ASP A 608 37.56 30.17 13.51
CA ASP A 608 36.39 29.54 14.14
C ASP A 608 35.15 29.48 13.22
N ASP A 609 35.25 29.97 11.98
CA ASP A 609 34.15 30.06 11.00
C ASP A 609 33.95 28.78 10.15
N ASN A 610 34.84 27.79 10.28
CA ASN A 610 34.76 26.53 9.53
C ASN A 610 33.82 25.52 10.21
N ILE A 611 32.80 25.03 9.51
CA ILE A 611 32.01 23.87 9.99
C ILE A 611 32.67 22.57 9.52
N THR A 612 32.97 21.67 10.46
CA THR A 612 33.45 20.31 10.15
C THR A 612 32.33 19.30 10.30
N ILE A 613 32.17 18.42 9.30
CA ILE A 613 31.11 17.40 9.25
C ILE A 613 31.75 16.03 8.99
N ASP A 614 31.62 15.13 9.96
CA ASP A 614 31.97 13.72 9.76
C ASP A 614 30.88 13.05 8.89
N LEU A 615 31.29 12.41 7.79
CA LEU A 615 30.41 11.57 6.97
C LEU A 615 30.41 10.10 7.43
N GLU A 616 31.20 9.72 8.44
CA GLU A 616 31.21 8.38 9.05
C GLU A 616 31.36 7.21 8.06
N GLY A 617 31.99 7.47 6.90
CA GLY A 617 32.11 6.52 5.78
C GLY A 617 31.09 6.69 4.65
N GLY A 618 30.36 7.80 4.60
CA GLY A 618 29.45 8.14 3.51
C GLY A 618 30.12 8.78 2.29
N SER A 619 29.30 9.19 1.32
CA SER A 619 29.70 9.62 -0.03
C SER A 619 29.40 11.09 -0.33
N ILE A 620 30.10 11.65 -1.33
CA ILE A 620 29.66 12.88 -2.04
C ILE A 620 29.34 12.53 -3.50
N ALA A 621 28.15 12.84 -3.99
CA ALA A 621 27.68 12.50 -5.34
C ALA A 621 26.94 13.67 -6.01
N PRO A 622 26.71 13.66 -7.34
CA PRO A 622 25.86 14.65 -8.01
C PRO A 622 24.41 14.62 -7.48
N GLY A 623 23.79 15.79 -7.39
CA GLY A 623 22.36 15.91 -7.10
C GLY A 623 21.50 15.19 -8.14
N LEU A 624 20.46 14.52 -7.66
CA LEU A 624 19.52 13.80 -8.53
C LEU A 624 18.44 14.75 -9.06
N ILE A 625 17.86 14.38 -10.20
CA ILE A 625 16.87 15.18 -10.91
C ILE A 625 15.53 14.42 -10.97
N SER A 626 14.49 15.05 -10.44
CA SER A 626 13.12 14.52 -10.56
C SER A 626 12.56 14.72 -11.97
N TYR A 627 11.82 13.73 -12.46
CA TYR A 627 10.98 13.82 -13.65
C TYR A 627 9.73 12.94 -13.47
N GLY A 628 8.63 13.28 -14.14
CA GLY A 628 7.34 12.59 -14.07
C GLY A 628 6.43 13.15 -12.98
N CYS A 629 6.87 13.18 -11.72
CA CYS A 629 6.16 13.83 -10.63
C CYS A 629 5.86 15.31 -10.93
N GLY A 630 4.66 15.79 -10.61
CA GLY A 630 4.20 17.16 -10.86
C GLY A 630 4.87 18.26 -10.02
N LEU A 631 6.07 18.03 -9.46
CA LEU A 631 6.75 18.93 -8.53
C LEU A 631 6.84 20.35 -9.10
N GLY A 632 6.48 21.33 -8.27
CA GLY A 632 6.45 22.74 -8.65
C GLY A 632 5.17 23.16 -9.39
N LEU A 633 4.36 22.25 -9.94
CA LEU A 633 3.02 22.57 -10.44
C LEU A 633 1.89 22.08 -9.53
N GLU A 634 2.23 21.31 -8.49
CA GLU A 634 1.34 20.88 -7.41
C GLU A 634 2.01 20.94 -6.03
N ASP A 635 1.19 21.04 -4.98
CA ASP A 635 1.55 20.64 -3.61
C ASP A 635 0.68 19.47 -3.11
N ILE A 636 -0.60 19.42 -3.51
CA ILE A 636 -1.56 18.36 -3.16
C ILE A 636 -2.37 17.98 -4.40
N ILE A 637 -1.91 16.98 -5.16
CA ILE A 637 -2.44 16.64 -6.50
C ILE A 637 -3.97 16.44 -6.59
N LEU A 638 -4.63 15.91 -5.54
CA LEU A 638 -6.08 15.71 -5.50
C LEU A 638 -6.88 16.87 -4.87
N GLU A 639 -6.23 17.99 -4.52
CA GLU A 639 -6.87 19.24 -4.11
C GLU A 639 -6.66 20.30 -5.20
N PRO A 640 -7.68 20.55 -6.07
CA PRO A 640 -7.54 21.41 -7.25
C PRO A 640 -7.13 22.86 -6.99
N SER A 641 -7.27 23.36 -5.76
CA SER A 641 -6.80 24.71 -5.39
C SER A 641 -5.28 24.80 -5.13
N THR A 642 -4.55 23.68 -5.20
CA THR A 642 -3.08 23.62 -5.04
C THR A 642 -2.33 23.17 -6.30
N THR A 643 -3.03 23.04 -7.44
CA THR A 643 -2.43 22.64 -8.73
C THR A 643 -2.54 23.75 -9.77
N ASP A 644 -1.67 23.73 -10.79
CA ASP A 644 -1.70 24.67 -11.94
C ASP A 644 -2.96 24.52 -12.82
N GLY A 645 -3.77 23.48 -12.57
CA GLY A 645 -5.11 23.31 -13.14
C GLY A 645 -5.16 22.45 -14.41
N LEU A 646 -6.14 22.72 -15.27
CA LEU A 646 -6.46 21.90 -16.45
C LEU A 646 -5.83 22.48 -17.73
N LEU A 647 -4.97 21.71 -18.38
CA LEU A 647 -4.49 22.03 -19.72
C LEU A 647 -5.61 21.93 -20.77
N PHE A 648 -5.55 22.80 -21.79
CA PHE A 648 -6.48 22.79 -22.93
C PHE A 648 -5.89 22.00 -24.09
N ASP A 649 -6.32 20.75 -24.26
CA ASP A 649 -5.94 19.90 -25.40
C ASP A 649 -6.74 20.27 -26.67
N PRO A 650 -6.12 20.79 -27.74
CA PRO A 650 -6.80 21.14 -28.98
C PRO A 650 -7.37 19.94 -29.75
N LEU A 651 -7.07 18.69 -29.38
CA LEU A 651 -7.77 17.51 -29.92
C LEU A 651 -9.10 17.21 -29.21
N ASN A 652 -9.31 17.78 -28.01
CA ASN A 652 -10.52 17.58 -27.19
C ASN A 652 -11.38 18.85 -27.08
N LYS A 653 -10.75 20.03 -26.98
CA LYS A 653 -11.42 21.32 -26.72
C LYS A 653 -10.52 22.49 -27.14
N ASP A 654 -11.03 23.36 -28.02
CA ASP A 654 -10.32 24.58 -28.46
C ASP A 654 -9.77 25.39 -27.26
N PRO A 655 -8.45 25.69 -27.22
CA PRO A 655 -7.87 26.60 -26.24
C PRO A 655 -8.40 28.04 -26.44
N PRO A 656 -8.40 28.90 -25.40
CA PRO A 656 -8.95 30.24 -25.51
C PRO A 656 -8.19 31.10 -26.54
N ARG A 657 -8.91 31.69 -27.51
CA ARG A 657 -8.32 32.51 -28.60
C ARG A 657 -7.48 33.70 -28.11
N ILE A 658 -7.70 34.18 -26.89
CA ILE A 658 -6.93 35.28 -26.28
C ILE A 658 -5.49 34.85 -25.93
N VAL A 659 -5.23 33.56 -25.70
CA VAL A 659 -3.89 32.98 -25.54
C VAL A 659 -3.42 32.27 -26.82
N GLY A 660 -3.76 32.81 -27.99
CA GLY A 660 -3.40 32.24 -29.31
C GLY A 660 -4.26 31.05 -29.76
N GLY A 661 -5.07 30.44 -28.89
CA GLY A 661 -5.86 29.27 -29.26
C GLY A 661 -4.96 28.05 -29.57
N SER A 662 -5.23 27.34 -30.66
CA SER A 662 -4.51 26.12 -31.05
C SER A 662 -3.12 26.34 -31.69
N THR A 663 -2.60 27.58 -31.72
CA THR A 663 -1.24 27.88 -32.19
C THR A 663 -0.23 28.17 -31.07
N ASN A 664 -0.64 28.07 -29.80
CA ASN A 664 0.20 28.35 -28.63
C ASN A 664 0.66 27.05 -27.93
N LEU A 665 1.75 27.12 -27.16
CA LEU A 665 2.20 26.08 -26.24
C LEU A 665 2.34 26.66 -24.82
N ILE A 666 1.71 25.99 -23.84
CA ILE A 666 1.78 26.39 -22.43
C ILE A 666 3.16 26.08 -21.85
N ARG A 667 3.66 26.92 -20.95
CA ARG A 667 5.02 26.86 -20.38
C ARG A 667 4.94 26.52 -18.89
N ALA A 668 5.57 25.43 -18.46
CA ALA A 668 5.57 25.03 -17.04
C ALA A 668 6.18 26.09 -16.13
N VAL A 669 7.20 26.82 -16.61
CA VAL A 669 7.88 27.87 -15.84
C VAL A 669 6.93 28.96 -15.32
N ASP A 670 5.82 29.22 -15.99
CA ASP A 670 4.89 30.29 -15.63
C ASP A 670 3.89 29.90 -14.53
N GLY A 671 3.66 28.60 -14.31
CA GLY A 671 2.87 28.04 -13.21
C GLY A 671 3.67 27.65 -11.96
N LEU A 672 5.00 27.78 -11.97
CA LEU A 672 5.87 27.25 -10.91
C LEU A 672 5.59 27.84 -9.51
N GLN A 673 5.11 26.96 -8.63
CA GLN A 673 5.08 27.05 -7.19
C GLN A 673 6.43 26.61 -6.59
N PHE A 674 6.80 27.17 -5.44
CA PHE A 674 8.09 26.96 -4.78
C PHE A 674 7.88 26.72 -3.28
N GLY A 675 8.84 26.04 -2.64
CA GLY A 675 8.71 25.64 -1.23
C GLY A 675 7.59 24.61 -0.96
N THR A 676 7.09 23.91 -1.99
CA THR A 676 6.07 22.86 -1.83
C THR A 676 6.63 21.68 -1.03
N ARG A 677 5.77 20.99 -0.29
CA ARG A 677 6.17 19.97 0.70
C ARG A 677 6.93 18.82 0.05
N HIS A 678 6.44 18.32 -1.08
CA HIS A 678 7.09 17.22 -1.81
C HIS A 678 8.43 17.65 -2.42
N ALA A 679 8.54 18.87 -2.92
CA ALA A 679 9.80 19.41 -3.45
C ALA A 679 10.87 19.53 -2.34
N LEU A 680 10.52 20.10 -1.18
CA LEU A 680 11.44 20.21 -0.05
C LEU A 680 11.80 18.84 0.55
N GLN A 681 10.89 17.87 0.57
CA GLN A 681 11.20 16.49 0.97
C GLN A 681 12.12 15.77 -0.02
N ALA A 682 11.94 15.98 -1.33
CA ALA A 682 12.82 15.44 -2.37
C ALA A 682 14.22 16.08 -2.29
N TYR A 683 14.29 17.41 -2.10
CA TYR A 683 15.54 18.14 -1.88
C TYR A 683 16.29 17.58 -0.68
N ARG A 684 15.61 17.40 0.47
CA ARG A 684 16.19 16.81 1.69
C ARG A 684 16.57 15.33 1.56
N ALA A 685 16.19 14.66 0.47
CA ALA A 685 16.60 13.30 0.11
C ALA A 685 17.68 13.26 -0.99
N GLY A 686 18.25 14.41 -1.40
CA GLY A 686 19.31 14.48 -2.40
C GLY A 686 18.83 14.63 -3.86
N VAL A 687 17.52 14.84 -4.06
CA VAL A 687 16.94 15.18 -5.37
C VAL A 687 16.86 16.70 -5.44
N THR A 688 17.91 17.34 -5.94
CA THR A 688 18.12 18.79 -5.79
C THR A 688 17.34 19.62 -6.81
N MET A 689 17.06 19.05 -7.98
CA MET A 689 16.42 19.74 -9.11
C MET A 689 15.24 18.92 -9.66
N GLY A 690 14.33 19.58 -10.36
CA GLY A 690 13.22 18.96 -11.08
C GLY A 690 13.15 19.41 -12.53
N VAL A 691 12.81 18.49 -13.44
CA VAL A 691 12.25 18.83 -14.75
C VAL A 691 10.76 18.51 -14.73
N THR A 692 9.93 19.54 -14.87
CA THR A 692 8.46 19.40 -14.85
C THR A 692 7.87 19.98 -16.13
N SER A 693 6.96 19.24 -16.77
CA SER A 693 6.10 19.70 -17.87
C SER A 693 4.70 20.06 -17.35
N PRO A 694 3.90 20.87 -18.09
CA PRO A 694 2.56 21.24 -17.63
C PRO A 694 1.68 20.01 -17.39
N LEU A 695 0.85 20.06 -16.34
CA LEU A 695 0.14 18.89 -15.84
C LEU A 695 -1.01 18.45 -16.76
N GLY A 696 -1.05 17.15 -17.08
CA GLY A 696 -2.19 16.48 -17.72
C GLY A 696 -1.82 15.56 -18.87
N GLY A 697 -2.59 14.46 -19.02
CA GLY A 697 -2.48 13.51 -20.14
C GLY A 697 -3.11 14.00 -21.44
N SER A 698 -2.90 15.27 -21.79
CA SER A 698 -3.34 15.89 -23.05
C SER A 698 -2.34 15.59 -24.17
N PHE A 699 -2.81 15.51 -25.42
CA PHE A 699 -1.92 15.19 -26.55
C PHE A 699 -0.73 16.17 -26.68
N LEU A 700 -0.98 17.47 -26.60
CA LEU A 700 0.08 18.45 -26.35
C LEU A 700 0.12 18.71 -24.84
N SER A 701 1.27 18.48 -24.21
CA SER A 701 1.49 18.75 -22.79
C SER A 701 2.14 20.13 -22.58
N GLY A 702 3.00 20.57 -23.51
CA GLY A 702 3.55 21.94 -23.52
C GLY A 702 5.08 21.99 -23.42
N LEU A 703 5.63 23.01 -22.79
CA LEU A 703 7.08 23.20 -22.59
C LEU A 703 7.50 22.92 -21.15
N GLY A 704 8.49 22.05 -20.97
CA GLY A 704 9.06 21.73 -19.66
C GLY A 704 10.02 22.80 -19.13
N VAL A 705 10.27 22.80 -17.81
CA VAL A 705 11.17 23.74 -17.10
C VAL A 705 12.14 22.98 -16.18
N PHE A 706 13.38 23.45 -16.05
CA PHE A 706 14.37 22.95 -15.08
C PHE A 706 14.56 23.96 -13.94
N PHE A 707 14.36 23.51 -12.70
CA PHE A 707 14.27 24.39 -11.53
C PHE A 707 14.75 23.71 -10.24
N ASN A 708 15.15 24.52 -9.25
CA ASN A 708 15.70 24.06 -7.98
C ASN A 708 14.59 23.75 -6.96
N LEU A 709 14.53 22.50 -6.47
CA LEU A 709 13.49 22.03 -5.55
C LEU A 709 13.63 22.59 -4.12
N GLY A 710 14.80 23.16 -3.80
CA GLY A 710 15.10 23.83 -2.54
C GLY A 710 14.80 25.33 -2.53
N ALA A 711 14.50 25.95 -3.68
CA ALA A 711 14.23 27.37 -3.76
C ALA A 711 12.89 27.74 -3.10
N GLY A 712 12.87 28.87 -2.37
CA GLY A 712 11.69 29.31 -1.62
C GLY A 712 10.71 30.16 -2.45
N ASN A 713 11.16 30.72 -3.58
CA ASN A 713 10.34 31.48 -4.52
C ASN A 713 11.07 31.67 -5.87
N LYS A 714 10.32 32.01 -6.94
CA LYS A 714 10.84 32.22 -8.31
C LYS A 714 11.89 33.35 -8.45
N LEU A 715 12.07 34.21 -7.43
CA LEU A 715 13.08 35.28 -7.41
C LEU A 715 14.32 34.94 -6.55
N ASP A 716 14.40 33.76 -5.93
CA ASP A 716 15.66 33.30 -5.34
C ASP A 716 16.70 33.03 -6.46
N GLU A 717 17.98 33.34 -6.20
CA GLU A 717 19.08 33.08 -7.14
C GLU A 717 19.18 31.59 -7.45
N GLY A 718 19.17 31.20 -8.74
CA GLY A 718 19.14 29.80 -9.17
C GLY A 718 17.79 29.08 -9.04
N ALA A 719 16.69 29.78 -8.71
CA ALA A 719 15.38 29.15 -8.54
C ALA A 719 14.85 28.47 -9.82
N VAL A 720 14.89 29.18 -10.95
CA VAL A 720 14.73 28.60 -12.30
C VAL A 720 16.10 28.57 -12.95
N VAL A 721 16.51 27.41 -13.44
CA VAL A 721 17.81 27.19 -14.07
C VAL A 721 17.68 27.24 -15.60
N GLN A 722 16.61 26.67 -16.16
CA GLN A 722 16.31 26.73 -17.59
C GLN A 722 14.81 26.85 -17.87
N ASP A 723 14.43 27.97 -18.50
CA ASP A 723 13.04 28.39 -18.75
C ASP A 723 12.23 27.46 -19.67
N VAL A 724 12.92 26.74 -20.58
CA VAL A 724 12.36 25.76 -21.53
C VAL A 724 13.36 24.62 -21.73
N THR A 725 12.98 23.39 -21.41
CA THR A 725 13.84 22.19 -21.52
C THR A 725 13.56 21.35 -22.77
N ALA A 726 12.29 21.04 -23.02
CA ALA A 726 11.81 20.24 -24.14
C ALA A 726 10.36 20.57 -24.50
N VAL A 727 9.92 20.12 -25.69
CA VAL A 727 8.51 20.06 -26.07
C VAL A 727 7.95 18.70 -25.64
N HIS A 728 6.85 18.70 -24.87
CA HIS A 728 6.20 17.51 -24.32
C HIS A 728 4.88 17.20 -25.04
N VAL A 729 4.71 15.92 -25.38
CA VAL A 729 3.56 15.33 -26.09
C VAL A 729 3.20 14.01 -25.41
N SER A 730 1.91 13.70 -25.24
CA SER A 730 1.45 12.42 -24.70
C SER A 730 0.73 11.59 -25.77
N LEU A 731 1.04 10.29 -25.87
CA LEU A 731 0.47 9.37 -26.87
C LEU A 731 0.01 8.04 -26.24
N HIS A 732 -1.30 7.86 -26.12
CA HIS A 732 -1.90 6.71 -25.43
C HIS A 732 -3.16 6.22 -26.14
N HIS A 733 -3.49 4.94 -25.94
CA HIS A 733 -4.86 4.47 -26.13
C HIS A 733 -5.79 5.20 -25.16
N SER A 734 -7.02 5.48 -25.60
CA SER A 734 -7.96 6.32 -24.86
C SER A 734 -9.40 5.85 -25.08
N GLU A 735 -10.31 6.36 -24.26
CA GLU A 735 -11.70 5.90 -24.18
C GLU A 735 -12.52 6.24 -25.43
N ILE A 736 -13.70 5.62 -25.55
CA ILE A 736 -14.62 5.87 -26.67
C ILE A 736 -15.06 7.35 -26.64
N GLY A 737 -14.75 8.07 -27.72
CA GLY A 737 -15.02 9.51 -27.85
C GLY A 737 -13.78 10.39 -27.66
N LYS A 738 -12.62 9.82 -27.28
CA LYS A 738 -11.32 10.49 -27.25
C LYS A 738 -10.56 10.36 -28.58
N PRO A 739 -9.55 11.21 -28.85
CA PRO A 739 -8.75 11.13 -30.07
C PRO A 739 -8.00 9.80 -30.17
N SER A 740 -8.12 9.08 -31.30
CA SER A 740 -7.41 7.83 -31.51
C SER A 740 -5.89 8.03 -31.62
N VAL A 741 -5.08 7.01 -31.29
CA VAL A 741 -3.62 7.03 -31.51
C VAL A 741 -3.28 7.44 -32.95
N SER A 742 -4.02 6.94 -33.95
CA SER A 742 -3.87 7.32 -35.36
C SER A 742 -4.12 8.82 -35.60
N THR A 743 -5.06 9.43 -34.87
CA THR A 743 -5.34 10.88 -34.91
C THR A 743 -4.19 11.67 -34.28
N GLN A 744 -3.74 11.25 -33.08
CA GLN A 744 -2.64 11.88 -32.34
C GLN A 744 -1.33 11.85 -33.18
N ILE A 745 -0.98 10.68 -33.73
CA ILE A 745 0.16 10.50 -34.65
C ILE A 745 0.01 11.32 -35.94
N ALA A 746 -1.20 11.45 -36.50
CA ALA A 746 -1.42 12.27 -37.69
C ALA A 746 -1.20 13.77 -37.42
N VAL A 747 -1.55 14.25 -36.22
CA VAL A 747 -1.29 15.63 -35.80
C VAL A 747 0.18 15.83 -35.48
N LEU A 748 0.85 14.92 -34.76
CA LEU A 748 2.29 15.00 -34.51
C LEU A 748 3.10 15.02 -35.82
N ARG A 749 2.72 14.17 -36.79
CA ARG A 749 3.28 14.19 -38.16
C ARG A 749 3.05 15.52 -38.87
N ARG A 750 1.88 16.14 -38.70
CA ARG A 750 1.59 17.48 -39.26
C ARG A 750 2.53 18.53 -38.66
N LEU A 751 2.67 18.57 -37.34
CA LEU A 751 3.50 19.55 -36.61
C LEU A 751 4.99 19.46 -36.98
N LEU A 752 5.52 18.26 -37.21
CA LEU A 752 6.93 18.06 -37.57
C LEU A 752 7.22 18.27 -39.08
N LEU A 753 6.27 17.94 -39.96
CA LEU A 753 6.50 18.02 -41.42
C LEU A 753 6.06 19.34 -42.05
N GLN A 754 4.94 19.94 -41.63
CA GLN A 754 4.33 21.11 -42.29
C GLN A 754 4.66 22.42 -41.57
N PRO A 755 4.67 23.57 -42.27
CA PRO A 755 4.68 24.87 -41.62
C PRO A 755 3.46 25.05 -40.72
N MET A 756 3.67 25.66 -39.55
CA MET A 756 2.65 26.01 -38.58
C MET A 756 2.87 27.46 -38.15
N ASP A 757 1.79 28.17 -37.84
CA ASP A 757 1.83 29.56 -37.35
C ASP A 757 1.92 29.61 -35.82
N GLY A 758 2.42 30.71 -35.27
CA GLY A 758 2.52 30.96 -33.82
C GLY A 758 3.62 30.15 -33.11
N ASP A 759 3.61 30.23 -31.78
CA ASP A 759 4.60 29.62 -30.88
C ASP A 759 4.79 28.12 -31.15
N ILE A 760 3.71 27.38 -31.46
CA ILE A 760 3.80 25.96 -31.81
C ILE A 760 4.65 25.72 -33.07
N GLY A 761 4.63 26.64 -34.04
CA GLY A 761 5.47 26.59 -35.23
C GLY A 761 6.94 26.90 -34.96
N GLU A 762 7.22 27.78 -34.00
CA GLU A 762 8.58 28.07 -33.55
C GLU A 762 9.20 26.86 -32.84
N TRP A 763 8.54 26.33 -31.81
CA TRP A 763 9.09 25.24 -31.00
C TRP A 763 9.17 23.91 -31.76
N PHE A 764 8.16 23.54 -32.56
CA PHE A 764 8.31 22.38 -33.46
C PHE A 764 9.31 22.62 -34.60
N GLY A 765 9.58 23.88 -34.97
CA GLY A 765 10.70 24.27 -35.82
C GLY A 765 12.06 23.96 -35.18
N GLN A 766 12.25 24.32 -33.91
CA GLN A 766 13.46 24.00 -33.15
C GLN A 766 13.63 22.48 -32.89
N VAL A 767 12.53 21.74 -32.73
CA VAL A 767 12.56 20.27 -32.67
C VAL A 767 13.04 19.68 -34.01
N LYS A 768 12.52 20.19 -35.13
CA LYS A 768 12.88 19.73 -36.48
C LYS A 768 14.35 19.97 -36.82
N THR A 769 14.95 21.07 -36.35
CA THR A 769 16.38 21.36 -36.51
C THR A 769 17.28 20.62 -35.51
N GLY A 770 16.70 19.87 -34.56
CA GLY A 770 17.44 19.15 -33.52
C GLY A 770 17.94 20.02 -32.36
N GLN A 771 17.55 21.29 -32.31
CA GLN A 771 17.94 22.22 -31.25
C GLN A 771 17.20 21.90 -29.94
N MET A 772 15.87 21.74 -30.03
CA MET A 772 14.99 21.43 -28.90
C MET A 772 14.65 19.92 -28.90
N PRO A 773 14.64 19.21 -27.75
CA PRO A 773 14.11 17.86 -27.69
C PRO A 773 12.59 17.81 -27.83
N LEU A 774 12.12 16.71 -28.41
CA LEU A 774 10.75 16.24 -28.29
C LEU A 774 10.72 15.09 -27.28
N VAL A 775 10.03 15.27 -26.16
CA VAL A 775 9.75 14.23 -25.18
C VAL A 775 8.33 13.72 -25.45
N VAL A 776 8.19 12.41 -25.70
CA VAL A 776 6.90 11.79 -25.95
C VAL A 776 6.58 10.78 -24.85
N GLU A 777 5.58 11.08 -24.02
CA GLU A 777 5.07 10.14 -23.02
C GLU A 777 4.23 9.06 -23.72
N THR A 778 4.69 7.81 -23.66
CA THR A 778 3.96 6.62 -24.09
C THR A 778 4.63 5.36 -23.55
N HIS A 779 3.84 4.37 -23.11
CA HIS A 779 4.40 3.09 -22.65
C HIS A 779 4.44 2.03 -23.76
N SER A 780 3.61 2.16 -24.81
CA SER A 780 3.31 1.06 -25.73
C SER A 780 4.32 0.88 -26.84
N ALA A 781 4.85 -0.34 -26.98
CA ALA A 781 5.84 -0.67 -28.01
C ALA A 781 5.33 -0.39 -29.43
N ASP A 782 4.04 -0.57 -29.70
CA ASP A 782 3.47 -0.35 -31.03
C ASP A 782 3.40 1.16 -31.37
N ILE A 783 3.22 2.02 -30.35
CA ILE A 783 3.28 3.49 -30.48
C ILE A 783 4.74 3.93 -30.63
N ILE A 784 5.66 3.37 -29.84
CA ILE A 784 7.11 3.64 -29.93
C ILE A 784 7.64 3.28 -31.33
N ALA A 785 7.31 2.10 -31.87
CA ALA A 785 7.69 1.73 -33.24
C ALA A 785 7.15 2.73 -34.28
N THR A 786 5.93 3.24 -34.09
CA THR A 786 5.33 4.26 -34.96
C THR A 786 6.07 5.60 -34.85
N LEU A 787 6.54 5.99 -33.65
CA LEU A 787 7.39 7.16 -33.44
C LEU A 787 8.78 7.01 -34.10
N LEU A 788 9.39 5.83 -34.04
CA LEU A 788 10.67 5.56 -34.71
C LEU A 788 10.57 5.63 -36.24
N ILE A 789 9.42 5.23 -36.80
CA ILE A 789 9.12 5.42 -38.23
C ILE A 789 8.91 6.91 -38.54
N LEU A 790 8.12 7.62 -37.72
CA LEU A 790 7.87 9.06 -37.91
C LEU A 790 9.16 9.90 -37.80
N LYS A 791 10.07 9.55 -36.88
CA LYS A 791 11.41 10.15 -36.79
C LYS A 791 12.16 10.01 -38.12
N LYS A 792 12.21 8.80 -38.68
CA LYS A 792 12.85 8.55 -39.99
C LYS A 792 12.17 9.31 -41.14
N GLU A 793 10.85 9.48 -41.12
CA GLU A 793 10.12 10.34 -42.09
C GLU A 793 10.54 11.83 -41.97
N VAL A 794 10.63 12.34 -40.75
CA VAL A 794 10.95 13.75 -40.45
C VAL A 794 12.40 14.08 -40.76
N GLU A 795 13.34 13.22 -40.39
CA GLU A 795 14.77 13.40 -40.65
C GLU A 795 15.07 13.33 -42.16
N ALA A 796 14.40 12.44 -42.90
CA ALA A 796 14.48 12.41 -44.36
C ALA A 796 13.92 13.68 -45.01
N ALA A 797 12.85 14.27 -44.46
CA ALA A 797 12.23 15.49 -44.98
C ALA A 797 12.95 16.79 -44.59
N SER A 798 13.72 16.78 -43.49
CA SER A 798 14.42 17.97 -42.96
C SER A 798 15.93 17.98 -43.26
N GLN A 799 16.53 16.81 -43.50
CA GLN A 799 17.99 16.61 -43.59
C GLN A 799 18.75 17.00 -42.30
N THR A 800 18.04 16.99 -41.16
CA THR A 800 18.56 17.21 -39.80
C THR A 800 18.11 16.07 -38.90
N SER A 801 18.90 15.69 -37.89
CA SER A 801 18.48 14.69 -36.91
C SER A 801 17.69 15.33 -35.78
N ILE A 802 16.57 14.72 -35.39
CA ILE A 802 15.72 15.22 -34.30
C ILE A 802 16.08 14.54 -32.97
N ARG A 803 16.15 15.33 -31.89
CA ARG A 803 16.31 14.83 -30.51
C ARG A 803 14.95 14.30 -30.03
N LEU A 804 14.81 12.99 -29.88
CA LEU A 804 13.60 12.32 -29.42
C LEU A 804 13.90 11.48 -28.17
N THR A 805 13.05 11.64 -27.16
CA THR A 805 13.07 10.89 -25.90
C THR A 805 11.69 10.28 -25.66
N ILE A 806 11.62 9.01 -25.25
CA ILE A 806 10.37 8.37 -24.83
C ILE A 806 10.26 8.44 -23.30
N ALA A 807 9.16 9.00 -22.79
CA ALA A 807 8.80 8.97 -21.38
C ALA A 807 7.73 7.90 -21.10
N GLY A 808 7.60 7.43 -19.85
CA GLY A 808 6.70 6.32 -19.52
C GLY A 808 7.31 4.97 -19.88
N ALA A 809 7.46 4.69 -21.19
CA ALA A 809 8.35 3.68 -21.75
C ALA A 809 8.20 2.22 -21.22
N GLY A 810 7.04 1.83 -20.69
CA GLY A 810 6.86 0.56 -19.97
C GLY A 810 7.17 -0.70 -20.81
N GLU A 811 6.85 -0.68 -22.10
CA GLU A 811 7.16 -1.74 -23.07
C GLU A 811 8.38 -1.42 -23.94
N ALA A 812 9.13 -0.34 -23.67
CA ALA A 812 10.23 0.12 -24.53
C ALA A 812 11.38 -0.89 -24.66
N HIS A 813 11.57 -1.75 -23.65
CA HIS A 813 12.54 -2.85 -23.67
C HIS A 813 12.31 -3.83 -24.83
N ILE A 814 11.09 -3.95 -25.36
CA ILE A 814 10.77 -4.78 -26.55
C ILE A 814 11.48 -4.25 -27.81
N LEU A 815 11.86 -2.97 -27.81
CA LEU A 815 12.48 -2.24 -28.93
C LEU A 815 13.84 -1.65 -28.54
N ALA A 816 14.51 -2.21 -27.53
CA ALA A 816 15.75 -1.64 -26.98
C ALA A 816 16.82 -1.41 -28.06
N ARG A 817 17.03 -2.38 -28.96
CA ARG A 817 17.92 -2.24 -30.11
C ARG A 817 17.44 -1.17 -31.10
N GLU A 818 16.15 -1.15 -31.46
CA GLU A 818 15.58 -0.21 -32.42
C GLU A 818 15.62 1.24 -31.91
N LEU A 819 15.52 1.43 -30.59
CA LEU A 819 15.73 2.71 -29.90
C LEU A 819 17.20 3.16 -30.01
N HIS A 820 18.15 2.28 -29.73
CA HIS A 820 19.59 2.54 -29.90
C HIS A 820 19.95 2.85 -31.36
N GLU A 821 19.53 2.01 -32.32
CA GLU A 821 19.75 2.22 -33.77
C GLU A 821 19.17 3.55 -34.28
N ALA A 822 18.16 4.10 -33.61
CA ALA A 822 17.56 5.39 -33.90
C ALA A 822 18.16 6.56 -33.10
N ASN A 823 19.10 6.32 -32.17
CA ASN A 823 19.58 7.28 -31.18
C ASN A 823 18.42 7.96 -30.41
N VAL A 824 17.50 7.14 -29.91
CA VAL A 824 16.35 7.54 -29.09
C VAL A 824 16.53 7.01 -27.67
N GLY A 825 16.49 7.92 -26.69
CA GLY A 825 16.65 7.58 -25.29
C GLY A 825 15.32 7.43 -24.54
N VAL A 826 15.41 6.94 -23.30
CA VAL A 826 14.24 6.54 -22.49
C VAL A 826 14.29 7.17 -21.10
N MET A 827 13.22 7.87 -20.72
CA MET A 827 12.87 8.18 -19.34
C MET A 827 11.87 7.11 -18.84
N LEU A 828 12.34 6.12 -18.11
CA LEU A 828 11.51 5.01 -17.62
C LEU A 828 10.77 5.45 -16.34
N THR A 829 9.44 5.55 -16.42
CA THR A 829 8.57 5.97 -15.32
C THR A 829 7.40 4.99 -15.11
N PRO A 830 7.29 4.32 -13.94
CA PRO A 830 8.30 4.19 -12.88
C PRO A 830 9.45 3.21 -13.26
N ALA A 831 10.58 3.30 -12.57
CA ALA A 831 11.76 2.44 -12.77
C ALA A 831 11.49 0.92 -12.69
N ARG A 832 10.47 0.53 -11.92
CA ARG A 832 10.04 -0.86 -11.66
C ARG A 832 8.60 -1.04 -12.17
N PRO A 833 8.39 -1.21 -13.49
CA PRO A 833 7.08 -1.02 -14.12
C PRO A 833 6.06 -2.10 -13.74
N PHE A 834 4.78 -1.75 -13.88
CA PHE A 834 3.62 -2.59 -13.60
C PHE A 834 2.53 -2.34 -14.67
N PRO A 835 1.71 -3.33 -15.06
CA PRO A 835 0.66 -3.15 -16.05
C PRO A 835 -0.55 -2.41 -15.47
N HIS A 836 -0.43 -1.11 -15.15
CA HIS A 836 -1.58 -0.32 -14.69
C HIS A 836 -2.61 -0.13 -15.81
N THR A 837 -2.15 0.08 -17.05
CA THR A 837 -2.98 0.33 -18.24
C THR A 837 -2.70 -0.69 -19.36
N TRP A 838 -3.57 -0.73 -20.36
CA TRP A 838 -3.40 -1.59 -21.55
C TRP A 838 -2.09 -1.32 -22.32
N ASP A 839 -1.60 -0.07 -22.32
CA ASP A 839 -0.33 0.31 -22.94
C ASP A 839 0.92 -0.15 -22.16
N GLN A 840 0.72 -0.74 -20.97
CA GLN A 840 1.76 -1.33 -20.13
C GLN A 840 1.61 -2.85 -19.97
N ARG A 841 0.71 -3.52 -20.72
CA ARG A 841 0.42 -4.95 -20.52
C ARG A 841 1.62 -5.89 -20.77
N ARG A 842 2.60 -5.50 -21.60
CA ARG A 842 3.82 -6.28 -21.89
C ARG A 842 5.04 -5.74 -21.13
N ILE A 843 4.97 -5.55 -19.81
CA ILE A 843 6.15 -5.18 -19.00
C ILE A 843 7.24 -6.27 -18.95
N LEU A 844 8.48 -5.85 -18.70
CA LEU A 844 9.56 -6.74 -18.23
C LEU A 844 9.67 -6.62 -16.70
N PRO A 845 9.18 -7.60 -15.92
CA PRO A 845 9.01 -7.46 -14.48
C PRO A 845 10.33 -7.42 -13.68
N GLY A 846 11.44 -7.94 -14.20
CA GLY A 846 12.68 -8.13 -13.44
C GLY A 846 12.63 -9.32 -12.47
N PRO A 847 13.70 -9.54 -11.70
CA PRO A 847 13.82 -10.66 -10.76
C PRO A 847 12.67 -10.70 -9.73
N PRO A 848 12.17 -11.90 -9.35
CA PRO A 848 12.65 -13.22 -9.74
C PRO A 848 12.00 -13.75 -11.05
N LEU A 849 11.17 -12.96 -11.72
CA LEU A 849 10.34 -13.40 -12.86
C LEU A 849 11.01 -13.30 -14.24
N SER A 850 12.02 -12.44 -14.39
CA SER A 850 12.81 -12.33 -15.63
C SER A 850 14.29 -12.02 -15.35
N ASN A 851 15.17 -12.49 -16.24
CA ASN A 851 16.63 -12.39 -16.07
C ASN A 851 17.14 -10.94 -16.02
N ASN A 852 16.49 -10.07 -16.81
CA ASN A 852 16.69 -8.64 -16.80
C ASN A 852 15.45 -7.92 -16.27
N SER A 853 15.66 -6.79 -15.61
CA SER A 853 14.64 -5.75 -15.42
C SER A 853 14.60 -4.83 -16.64
N ALA A 854 13.54 -4.02 -16.78
CA ALA A 854 13.40 -3.07 -17.88
C ALA A 854 14.60 -2.10 -18.02
N VAL A 855 15.21 -1.70 -16.89
CA VAL A 855 16.42 -0.88 -16.87
C VAL A 855 17.61 -1.63 -17.49
N MET A 856 17.86 -2.87 -17.06
CA MET A 856 19.00 -3.65 -17.55
C MET A 856 18.86 -3.99 -19.03
N GLU A 857 17.67 -4.35 -19.50
CA GLU A 857 17.45 -4.69 -20.91
C GLU A 857 17.72 -3.49 -21.84
N LEU A 858 17.34 -2.28 -21.42
CA LEU A 858 17.63 -1.06 -22.17
C LEU A 858 19.13 -0.70 -22.12
N VAL A 859 19.76 -0.77 -20.94
CA VAL A 859 21.18 -0.41 -20.77
C VAL A 859 22.12 -1.41 -21.47
N GLU A 860 21.81 -2.70 -21.48
CA GLU A 860 22.62 -3.73 -22.18
C GLU A 860 22.50 -3.66 -23.72
N ASN A 861 21.51 -2.93 -24.24
CA ASN A 861 21.38 -2.59 -25.66
C ASN A 861 21.88 -1.16 -25.97
N ASP A 862 22.73 -0.58 -25.11
CA ASP A 862 23.32 0.76 -25.26
C ASP A 862 22.27 1.91 -25.42
N VAL A 863 21.07 1.76 -24.84
CA VAL A 863 20.08 2.84 -24.76
C VAL A 863 20.43 3.79 -23.61
N VAL A 864 20.36 5.10 -23.85
CA VAL A 864 20.47 6.09 -22.76
C VAL A 864 19.19 6.07 -21.93
N VAL A 865 19.29 5.51 -20.72
CA VAL A 865 18.18 5.44 -19.76
C VAL A 865 18.32 6.49 -18.67
N GLY A 866 17.27 7.25 -18.44
CA GLY A 866 17.04 7.99 -17.20
C GLY A 866 15.85 7.39 -16.45
N LEU A 867 15.82 7.58 -15.13
CA LEU A 867 14.70 7.19 -14.28
C LEU A 867 13.90 8.42 -13.85
N GLY A 868 12.60 8.23 -13.66
CA GLY A 868 11.74 9.19 -12.98
C GLY A 868 10.70 8.49 -12.12
N CYS A 869 9.89 9.30 -11.44
CA CYS A 869 8.78 8.83 -10.62
C CYS A 869 7.46 8.81 -11.41
N GLU A 870 6.45 8.17 -10.86
CA GLU A 870 5.11 8.09 -11.45
C GLU A 870 4.33 9.39 -11.20
N ASN A 871 3.74 9.95 -12.27
CA ASN A 871 3.21 11.32 -12.29
C ASN A 871 2.13 11.60 -11.23
N MET A 872 1.46 10.57 -10.69
CA MET A 872 0.42 10.71 -9.67
C MET A 872 0.96 10.82 -8.22
N TRP A 873 2.23 10.52 -7.98
CA TRP A 873 2.76 10.31 -6.63
C TRP A 873 4.01 11.15 -6.35
N SER A 874 3.86 12.48 -6.26
CA SER A 874 4.98 13.39 -5.96
C SER A 874 5.78 13.07 -4.69
N ALA A 875 5.15 12.44 -3.69
CA ALA A 875 5.83 11.92 -2.50
C ALA A 875 6.91 10.85 -2.83
N SER A 876 6.80 10.16 -3.95
CA SER A 876 7.75 9.14 -4.42
C SER A 876 9.03 9.73 -5.01
N ALA A 877 9.08 11.02 -5.34
CA ALA A 877 10.30 11.66 -5.85
C ALA A 877 11.50 11.47 -4.90
N ARG A 878 11.25 11.54 -3.58
CA ARG A 878 12.26 11.34 -2.53
C ARG A 878 12.81 9.92 -2.45
N ASN A 879 12.21 8.95 -3.15
CA ASN A 879 12.67 7.56 -3.22
C ASN A 879 13.63 7.31 -4.40
N LEU A 880 13.87 8.29 -5.29
CA LEU A 880 14.75 8.15 -6.44
C LEU A 880 16.17 7.62 -6.11
N PRO A 881 16.82 7.99 -4.98
CA PRO A 881 18.07 7.32 -4.57
C PRO A 881 17.91 5.81 -4.36
N PHE A 882 16.79 5.35 -3.81
CA PHE A 882 16.52 3.93 -3.58
C PHE A 882 16.15 3.19 -4.86
N ASP A 883 15.46 3.81 -5.82
CA ASP A 883 15.22 3.21 -7.14
C ASP A 883 16.52 3.03 -7.93
N ILE A 884 17.45 4.00 -7.85
CA ILE A 884 18.80 3.89 -8.40
C ILE A 884 19.59 2.77 -7.71
N GLY A 885 19.59 2.74 -6.38
CA GLY A 885 20.25 1.70 -5.59
C GLY A 885 19.69 0.30 -5.89
N TRP A 886 18.37 0.17 -6.00
CA TRP A 886 17.69 -1.07 -6.37
C TRP A 886 18.10 -1.53 -7.77
N ALA A 887 18.13 -0.62 -8.77
CA ALA A 887 18.59 -0.94 -10.13
C ALA A 887 20.06 -1.40 -10.16
N ALA A 888 20.94 -0.75 -9.38
CA ALA A 888 22.33 -1.17 -9.24
C ALA A 888 22.46 -2.58 -8.60
N ILE A 889 21.67 -2.87 -7.56
CA ILE A 889 21.63 -4.15 -6.86
C ILE A 889 21.11 -5.27 -7.80
N GLU A 890 19.98 -5.05 -8.49
CA GLU A 890 19.41 -6.02 -9.43
C GLU A 890 20.29 -6.27 -10.66
N SER A 891 21.19 -5.33 -11.01
CA SER A 891 22.17 -5.56 -12.06
C SER A 891 23.13 -6.72 -11.76
N GLY A 892 23.30 -7.12 -10.49
CA GLY A 892 24.30 -8.12 -10.09
C GLY A 892 25.75 -7.67 -10.32
N GLY A 893 25.99 -6.35 -10.33
CA GLY A 893 27.29 -5.74 -10.63
C GLY A 893 27.55 -5.44 -12.11
N ARG A 894 26.55 -5.65 -12.99
CA ARG A 894 26.63 -5.27 -14.42
C ARG A 894 26.53 -3.75 -14.64
N LEU A 895 25.84 -3.05 -13.73
CA LEU A 895 25.76 -1.58 -13.70
C LEU A 895 26.80 -1.05 -12.71
N SER A 896 27.79 -0.27 -13.18
CA SER A 896 28.75 0.39 -12.29
C SER A 896 28.10 1.57 -11.54
N GLU A 897 28.64 1.94 -10.38
CA GLU A 897 28.09 3.00 -9.52
C GLU A 897 27.87 4.32 -10.27
N LYS A 898 28.86 4.76 -11.06
CA LYS A 898 28.74 5.95 -11.94
C LYS A 898 27.61 5.84 -12.98
N GLN A 899 27.31 4.63 -13.48
CA GLN A 899 26.18 4.42 -14.41
C GLN A 899 24.85 4.47 -13.65
N ALA A 900 24.79 3.94 -12.43
CA ALA A 900 23.62 4.05 -11.56
C ALA A 900 23.32 5.52 -11.21
N ILE A 901 24.33 6.29 -10.78
CA ILE A 901 24.23 7.74 -10.56
C ILE A 901 23.72 8.45 -11.83
N ALA A 902 24.27 8.10 -13.00
CA ALA A 902 23.88 8.71 -14.27
C ALA A 902 22.39 8.53 -14.60
N LEU A 903 21.77 7.40 -14.21
CA LEU A 903 20.34 7.14 -14.39
C LEU A 903 19.45 8.23 -13.77
N GLY A 904 19.86 8.83 -12.65
CA GLY A 904 19.12 9.89 -11.95
C GLY A 904 19.69 11.30 -12.12
N SER A 905 20.72 11.49 -12.95
CA SER A 905 21.42 12.78 -13.09
C SER A 905 21.81 13.09 -14.54
N SER A 906 23.01 12.71 -14.98
CA SER A 906 23.54 13.10 -16.31
C SER A 906 22.69 12.61 -17.48
N ASN A 907 22.09 11.42 -17.37
CA ASN A 907 21.20 10.91 -18.42
C ASN A 907 19.89 11.72 -18.45
N VAL A 908 19.33 12.05 -17.28
CA VAL A 908 18.10 12.86 -17.17
C VAL A 908 18.29 14.22 -17.84
N MET A 909 19.41 14.91 -17.59
CA MET A 909 19.75 16.17 -18.26
C MET A 909 19.81 16.02 -19.79
N LYS A 910 20.60 15.05 -20.27
CA LYS A 910 20.81 14.77 -21.69
C LYS A 910 19.51 14.45 -22.44
N LEU A 911 18.62 13.67 -21.81
CA LEU A 911 17.35 13.21 -22.35
C LEU A 911 16.27 14.29 -22.38
N LEU A 912 16.27 15.19 -21.40
CA LEU A 912 15.23 16.22 -21.23
C LEU A 912 15.65 17.61 -21.74
N GLY A 913 16.87 17.78 -22.24
CA GLY A 913 17.31 19.04 -22.86
C GLY A 913 17.90 20.07 -21.91
N VAL A 914 18.33 19.64 -20.73
CA VAL A 914 19.01 20.52 -19.76
C VAL A 914 20.42 20.84 -20.29
N ASP A 915 20.76 22.13 -20.33
CA ASP A 915 22.04 22.68 -20.80
C ASP A 915 22.58 23.63 -19.73
N VAL A 916 23.46 23.11 -18.86
CA VAL A 916 23.97 23.76 -17.65
C VAL A 916 25.46 23.42 -17.51
N ASP A 917 26.27 24.35 -17.00
CA ASP A 917 27.69 24.11 -16.74
C ASP A 917 27.87 23.06 -15.62
N ASP A 918 28.70 22.03 -15.86
CA ASP A 918 28.98 20.98 -14.89
C ASP A 918 29.46 21.52 -13.53
N ASN A 919 30.07 22.71 -13.51
CA ASN A 919 30.55 23.39 -12.30
C ASN A 919 29.43 24.06 -11.47
N GLU A 920 28.22 24.22 -12.02
CA GLU A 920 27.06 24.81 -11.32
C GLU A 920 26.12 23.76 -10.71
N ILE A 921 26.35 22.47 -10.99
CA ILE A 921 25.56 21.34 -10.52
C ILE A 921 25.73 21.14 -9.01
N ASP A 922 24.61 21.11 -8.27
CA ASP A 922 24.58 20.78 -6.84
C ASP A 922 25.16 19.38 -6.58
N LEU A 923 26.00 19.23 -5.54
CA LEU A 923 26.47 17.94 -5.02
C LEU A 923 25.81 17.62 -3.68
N VAL A 924 25.59 16.35 -3.40
CA VAL A 924 24.92 15.83 -2.20
C VAL A 924 25.95 15.10 -1.35
N ALA A 925 26.10 15.52 -0.09
CA ALA A 925 26.94 14.86 0.90
C ALA A 925 26.08 14.05 1.87
N SER A 926 26.36 12.75 1.93
CA SER A 926 25.63 11.79 2.76
C SER A 926 26.54 11.13 3.80
N ARG A 927 25.99 10.82 4.97
CA ARG A 927 26.66 10.13 6.07
C ARG A 927 26.31 8.64 6.09
N GLY A 928 27.28 7.80 6.47
CA GLY A 928 27.09 6.37 6.75
C GLY A 928 27.46 5.45 5.59
N GLY A 929 26.58 5.38 4.59
CA GLY A 929 26.81 4.63 3.34
C GLY A 929 26.69 5.53 2.10
N ASP A 930 26.93 4.95 0.91
CA ASP A 930 26.75 5.66 -0.36
C ASP A 930 25.30 6.11 -0.55
N PHE A 931 25.07 7.28 -1.18
CA PHE A 931 23.79 8.01 -1.21
C PHE A 931 22.53 7.19 -1.58
N ALA A 932 22.69 6.07 -2.30
CA ALA A 932 21.61 5.19 -2.75
C ALA A 932 21.29 4.01 -1.80
N SER A 933 21.94 3.95 -0.62
CA SER A 933 21.84 2.83 0.34
C SER A 933 20.97 3.14 1.57
N PHE A 934 20.46 2.08 2.22
CA PHE A 934 19.66 2.22 3.45
C PHE A 934 20.46 2.59 4.70
N ASP A 935 21.80 2.51 4.69
CA ASP A 935 22.64 3.05 5.77
C ASP A 935 23.16 4.46 5.49
N SER A 936 22.68 5.10 4.43
CA SER A 936 22.96 6.50 4.08
C SER A 936 21.92 7.49 4.62
N LYS A 937 22.37 8.67 5.01
CA LYS A 937 21.53 9.85 5.29
C LYS A 937 22.15 11.09 4.68
N VAL A 938 21.41 11.80 3.83
CA VAL A 938 21.83 13.11 3.33
C VAL A 938 21.97 14.08 4.51
N VAL A 939 23.11 14.77 4.62
CA VAL A 939 23.42 15.71 5.71
C VAL A 939 23.78 17.11 5.22
N ALA A 940 24.21 17.25 3.96
CA ALA A 940 24.40 18.55 3.34
C ALA A 940 24.24 18.52 1.82
N ILE A 941 23.89 19.66 1.23
CA ILE A 941 23.90 19.90 -0.21
C ILE A 941 24.82 21.08 -0.51
N LEU A 942 25.79 20.85 -1.39
CA LEU A 942 26.82 21.78 -1.83
C LEU A 942 26.30 22.39 -3.12
N SER A 943 25.96 23.67 -3.12
CA SER A 943 25.29 24.34 -4.25
C SER A 943 26.16 25.49 -4.77
N PRO A 944 26.94 25.27 -5.86
CA PRO A 944 27.78 26.32 -6.45
C PRO A 944 26.95 27.47 -7.03
N SER A 945 25.81 27.15 -7.65
CA SER A 945 24.87 28.12 -8.23
C SER A 945 24.33 29.11 -7.19
N THR A 946 23.95 28.65 -6.00
CA THR A 946 23.49 29.51 -4.89
C THR A 946 24.62 29.98 -3.95
N LYS A 947 25.87 29.52 -4.22
CA LYS A 947 27.12 29.77 -3.50
C LYS A 947 27.11 29.35 -2.03
N ARG A 948 26.46 28.23 -1.72
CA ARG A 948 26.15 27.79 -0.34
C ARG A 948 26.45 26.32 -0.09
N VAL A 949 26.57 25.99 1.18
CA VAL A 949 26.38 24.62 1.68
C VAL A 949 25.13 24.63 2.56
N HIS A 950 24.10 23.91 2.15
CA HIS A 950 22.84 23.76 2.87
C HIS A 950 22.95 22.56 3.82
N LEU A 951 22.87 22.79 5.13
CA LEU A 951 22.90 21.75 6.15
C LEU A 951 21.47 21.30 6.49
N LEU A 952 21.27 20.00 6.71
CA LEU A 952 19.92 19.39 6.71
C LEU A 952 19.53 18.68 8.01
#